data_AF-A0A3L7UJ87-F1
#
_entry.id   AF-A0A3L7UJ87-F1
#
_cell.length_a   1.000
_cell.length_b   1.000
_cell.length_c   1.000
_cell.angle_alpha   90.00
_cell.angle_beta   90.00
_cell.angle_gamma   90.00
#
_symmetry.space_group_name_H-M   'P 1'
#
loop_
_entity.id
_entity.type
_entity.pdbx_description
1 polymer ?
#
loop_
_entity_poly.entity_id
_entity_poly.type
_entity_poly.pdbx_seq_one_letter_code
_entity_poly.pdbx_strand_id
1 'polypeptide(L)'
;MAENQSVWGIDIGQAGLKAIRLRYAEAAGQVIAVAFDYIPHAKILSQPDAVPDELIQTALSTFLSRNETKGDLIAISVPGQSALTRFIQLPPVEASRVDEIVRYEAKQQIPFALEDVIWDYQTLGGGMVESGFMLGAEVGLFAMKKEGIYSAIKPYVANKMEIELVQIAPLAMHNFLCFDQFGLRPGQELSDDGEYKIVLDMGTDNTTLLVTNGNKIWIRNVPIGGNHFTRALTKEMKLTFAKAEHLKCNATKAPDPRAVFQALRPVFNDYVSEIQRSIGYFSSVNREAKITKIVGAGNGFKLAGLQKFLQQNLQYEVERVDNFQALVGDSVLNAPLFQENVLSFVVPYGLALQALKLTRIHTTLLPAEIATARKIRRKKPWAVATAASLLFGLAMSTAGYSNVASSVSSTKFGDVESKVEALKKKKTDYEGKFSAAEGEFKKAQENGQKLVTAIDTREMWLEVYRAINECLPRDTGNEQDIDDVTLKNRVNIKSVIAKKHADVSKWHSELKDKSPNIFISMLEKDKETAPSGPGYVFTLTGEHYRHDPNDDTKQLQNFVKHYVLSNFQKFEVQQPGTTQPIPVRKLGITHAVFKSESPKQFNYFPKGKKSKGAASTKSATGGFGQIGGARPNTGIGATPTATSGTVDGQSKDGEERKVINRNEFTIQFVWKPTSAIERPAVDPLKPVAAEGAVPANASNNSLAPTQGTPTASPNPGAAPVTATPVPGNVPPVPGK
;
A
#
# COMPACT_ATOMS: atom_id res chain seq x y z
N MET A 1 29.46 23.87 -12.13
CA MET A 1 29.94 25.07 -12.84
C MET A 1 28.79 25.58 -13.70
N ALA A 2 28.35 26.82 -13.50
CA ALA A 2 27.63 27.51 -14.56
C ALA A 2 28.65 27.93 -15.63
N GLU A 3 28.29 27.85 -16.90
CA GLU A 3 29.07 28.55 -17.93
C GLU A 3 28.85 30.06 -17.72
N ASN A 4 29.92 30.86 -17.81
CA ASN A 4 29.83 32.33 -17.71
C ASN A 4 29.13 32.88 -18.95
N GLN A 5 27.80 32.85 -18.91
CA GLN A 5 26.91 33.14 -20.03
C GLN A 5 27.21 34.52 -20.60
N SER A 6 27.62 34.53 -21.87
CA SER A 6 27.95 35.73 -22.62
C SER A 6 26.77 36.15 -23.49
N VAL A 7 26.68 37.45 -23.76
CA VAL A 7 25.47 38.08 -24.30
C VAL A 7 25.86 39.09 -25.37
N TRP A 8 25.34 38.89 -26.58
CA TRP A 8 25.40 39.86 -27.66
C TRP A 8 24.21 40.81 -27.58
N GLY A 9 24.48 42.09 -27.29
CA GLY A 9 23.53 43.17 -27.55
C GLY A 9 23.76 43.71 -28.95
N ILE A 10 22.72 43.70 -29.80
CA ILE A 10 22.82 44.07 -31.22
C ILE A 10 21.77 45.14 -31.55
N ASP A 11 22.23 46.24 -32.15
CA ASP A 11 21.38 47.30 -32.70
C ASP A 11 21.60 47.43 -34.21
N ILE A 12 20.52 47.33 -34.99
CA ILE A 12 20.53 47.55 -36.44
C ILE A 12 19.92 48.93 -36.69
N GLY A 13 20.78 49.94 -36.70
CA GLY A 13 20.41 51.33 -36.94
C GLY A 13 20.46 51.70 -38.43
N GLN A 14 19.79 52.80 -38.78
CA GLN A 14 19.69 53.32 -40.16
C GLN A 14 21.04 53.50 -40.89
N ALA A 15 22.15 53.66 -40.18
CA ALA A 15 23.50 53.83 -40.74
C ALA A 15 24.43 52.61 -40.57
N GLY A 16 24.03 51.58 -39.81
CA GLY A 16 24.88 50.42 -39.56
C GLY A 16 24.42 49.54 -38.38
N LEU A 17 24.87 48.29 -38.42
CA LEU A 17 24.78 47.33 -37.32
C LEU A 17 25.90 47.60 -36.32
N LYS A 18 25.56 47.70 -35.03
CA LYS A 18 26.53 47.74 -33.92
C LYS A 18 26.23 46.62 -32.95
N ALA A 19 27.26 45.89 -32.52
CA ALA A 19 27.12 44.75 -31.63
C ALA A 19 28.17 44.79 -30.52
N ILE A 20 27.80 44.46 -29.29
CA ILE A 20 28.74 44.30 -28.17
C ILE A 20 28.47 42.98 -27.43
N ARG A 21 29.54 42.23 -27.15
CA ARG A 21 29.51 40.97 -26.40
C ARG A 21 29.93 41.23 -24.97
N LEU A 22 28.97 41.17 -24.05
CA LEU A 22 29.22 41.29 -22.61
C LEU A 22 29.27 39.91 -21.96
N ARG A 23 30.05 39.81 -20.87
CA ARG A 23 30.05 38.67 -19.96
C ARG A 23 30.13 39.17 -18.53
N TYR A 24 29.23 38.73 -17.66
CA TYR A 24 29.29 39.06 -16.25
C TYR A 24 30.29 38.15 -15.52
N ALA A 25 31.17 38.74 -14.71
CA ALA A 25 32.08 38.04 -13.82
C ALA A 25 31.56 38.17 -12.38
N GLU A 26 30.62 37.30 -12.02
CA GLU A 26 29.87 37.36 -10.75
C GLU A 26 30.78 37.46 -9.52
N ALA A 27 31.86 36.67 -9.46
CA ALA A 27 32.84 36.68 -8.37
C ALA A 27 33.64 37.99 -8.24
N ALA A 28 33.60 38.88 -9.24
CA ALA A 28 34.23 40.20 -9.24
C ALA A 28 33.22 41.37 -9.26
N GLY A 29 31.92 41.09 -9.41
CA GLY A 29 30.88 42.11 -9.59
C GLY A 29 31.00 42.93 -10.89
N GLN A 30 31.79 42.47 -11.87
CA GLN A 30 32.20 43.25 -13.04
C GLN A 30 31.54 42.77 -14.35
N VAL A 31 31.24 43.72 -15.23
CA VAL A 31 30.80 43.46 -16.62
C VAL A 31 31.99 43.59 -17.54
N ILE A 32 32.32 42.52 -18.27
CA ILE A 32 33.46 42.46 -19.17
C ILE A 32 32.98 42.58 -20.62
N ALA A 33 33.50 43.55 -21.37
CA ALA A 33 33.44 43.59 -22.82
C ALA A 33 34.40 42.53 -23.39
N VAL A 34 33.85 41.50 -24.04
CA VAL A 34 34.61 40.37 -24.60
C VAL A 34 34.91 40.57 -26.08
N ALA A 35 33.97 41.18 -26.82
CA ALA A 35 34.08 41.50 -28.23
C ALA A 35 33.13 42.64 -28.60
N PHE A 36 33.34 43.25 -29.76
CA PHE A 36 32.44 44.23 -30.37
C PHE A 36 32.51 44.12 -31.90
N ASP A 37 31.50 44.65 -32.59
CA ASP A 37 31.56 44.88 -34.03
C ASP A 37 30.80 46.15 -34.41
N TYR A 38 31.27 46.81 -35.47
CA TYR A 38 30.62 47.98 -36.07
C TYR A 38 30.68 47.83 -37.60
N ILE A 39 29.52 47.66 -38.20
CA ILE A 39 29.37 47.38 -39.64
C ILE A 39 28.47 48.47 -40.23
N PRO A 40 29.06 49.53 -40.81
CA PRO A 40 28.29 50.57 -41.48
C PRO A 40 27.59 49.99 -42.72
N HIS A 41 26.37 50.43 -42.99
CA HIS A 41 25.69 50.09 -44.24
C HIS A 41 26.27 50.91 -45.40
N ALA A 42 26.36 50.32 -46.59
CA ALA A 42 26.89 51.00 -47.79
C ALA A 42 26.08 52.23 -48.22
N LYS A 43 24.81 52.29 -47.82
CA LYS A 43 23.91 53.46 -47.86
C LYS A 43 23.11 53.51 -46.56
N ILE A 44 22.61 54.69 -46.20
CA ILE A 44 21.65 54.82 -45.10
C ILE A 44 20.33 54.17 -45.56
N LEU A 45 19.71 53.34 -44.70
CA LEU A 45 18.55 52.53 -45.08
C LEU A 45 17.30 53.36 -45.47
N SER A 46 17.22 54.61 -45.02
CA SER A 46 16.18 55.59 -45.37
C SER A 46 16.44 56.40 -46.66
N GLN A 47 17.47 56.06 -47.44
CA GLN A 47 17.68 56.65 -48.78
C GLN A 47 16.73 56.01 -49.82
N PRO A 48 16.17 56.78 -50.79
CA PRO A 48 15.22 56.24 -51.78
C PRO A 48 15.76 55.14 -52.70
N ASP A 49 17.09 55.03 -52.81
CA ASP A 49 17.82 54.07 -53.63
C ASP A 49 18.57 53.02 -52.77
N ALA A 50 18.17 52.86 -51.51
CA ALA A 50 18.59 51.76 -50.64
C ALA A 50 17.57 50.61 -50.66
N VAL A 51 18.05 49.37 -50.56
CA VAL A 51 17.22 48.17 -50.35
C VAL A 51 17.49 47.67 -48.93
N PRO A 52 16.61 47.94 -47.94
CA PRO A 52 16.95 47.71 -46.54
C PRO A 52 17.25 46.24 -46.20
N ASP A 53 16.43 45.30 -46.66
CA ASP A 53 16.60 43.87 -46.41
C ASP A 53 17.98 43.35 -46.89
N GLU A 54 18.46 43.80 -48.05
CA GLU A 54 19.77 43.42 -48.60
C GLU A 54 20.93 44.01 -47.80
N LEU A 55 20.84 45.30 -47.42
CA LEU A 55 21.87 45.98 -46.64
C LEU A 55 21.96 45.44 -45.21
N ILE A 56 20.81 45.07 -44.62
CA ILE A 56 20.71 44.40 -43.32
C ILE A 56 21.28 42.99 -43.41
N GLN A 57 20.88 42.18 -44.39
CA GLN A 57 21.39 40.81 -44.57
C GLN A 57 22.90 40.80 -44.84
N THR A 58 23.41 41.76 -45.62
CA THR A 58 24.87 41.93 -45.87
C THR A 58 25.61 42.27 -44.58
N ALA A 59 25.09 43.20 -43.77
CA ALA A 59 25.70 43.54 -42.49
C ALA A 59 25.66 42.38 -41.49
N LEU A 60 24.55 41.65 -41.40
CA LEU A 60 24.41 40.51 -40.50
C LEU A 60 25.27 39.31 -40.93
N SER A 61 25.41 39.08 -42.25
CA SER A 61 26.36 38.09 -42.79
C SER A 61 27.81 38.46 -42.48
N THR A 62 28.15 39.76 -42.50
CA THR A 62 29.48 40.28 -42.14
C THR A 62 29.74 40.16 -40.63
N PHE A 63 28.72 40.35 -39.80
CA PHE A 63 28.82 40.13 -38.36
C PHE A 63 29.09 38.65 -38.03
N LEU A 64 28.36 37.74 -38.68
CA LEU A 64 28.47 36.30 -38.46
C LEU A 64 29.74 35.66 -39.06
N SER A 65 30.40 36.30 -40.03
CA SER A 65 31.72 35.85 -40.50
C SER A 65 32.88 36.30 -39.60
N ARG A 66 32.64 37.28 -38.73
CA ARG A 66 33.61 37.80 -37.75
C ARG A 66 33.41 37.22 -36.34
N ASN A 67 32.18 36.86 -35.97
CA ASN A 67 31.80 36.55 -34.59
C ASN A 67 31.03 35.23 -34.47
N GLU A 68 31.44 34.34 -33.56
CA GLU A 68 30.61 33.22 -33.14
C GLU A 68 29.52 33.70 -32.15
N THR A 69 28.27 33.38 -32.47
CA THR A 69 27.08 33.73 -31.67
C THR A 69 26.42 32.51 -31.03
N LYS A 70 27.04 31.34 -31.13
CA LYS A 70 26.49 30.04 -30.70
C LYS A 70 26.77 29.82 -29.21
N GLY A 71 25.72 29.58 -28.42
CA GLY A 71 25.80 29.42 -26.97
C GLY A 71 25.56 30.72 -26.18
N ASP A 72 25.82 31.86 -26.81
CA ASP A 72 25.49 33.18 -26.26
C ASP A 72 23.98 33.45 -26.24
N LEU A 73 23.56 34.40 -25.41
CA LEU A 73 22.25 35.04 -25.54
C LEU A 73 22.32 36.18 -26.54
N ILE A 74 21.24 36.42 -27.28
CA ILE A 74 21.16 37.50 -28.26
C ILE A 74 20.01 38.43 -27.86
N ALA A 75 20.34 39.69 -27.60
CA ALA A 75 19.41 40.76 -27.28
C ALA A 75 19.41 41.79 -28.41
N ILE A 76 18.22 42.13 -28.92
CA ILE A 76 18.08 43.05 -30.06
C ILE A 76 17.24 44.27 -29.69
N SER A 77 17.60 45.43 -30.25
CA SER A 77 16.75 46.62 -30.18
C SER A 77 15.63 46.57 -31.23
N VAL A 78 14.56 47.31 -30.93
CA VAL A 78 13.63 47.84 -31.93
C VAL A 78 13.49 49.36 -31.77
N PRO A 79 13.22 50.12 -32.85
CA PRO A 79 13.25 51.58 -32.79
C PRO A 79 12.14 52.18 -31.92
N GLY A 80 12.50 53.15 -31.06
CA GLY A 80 11.58 53.77 -30.11
C GLY A 80 10.37 54.46 -30.73
N GLN A 81 10.48 54.97 -31.97
CA GLN A 81 9.37 55.63 -32.67
C GLN A 81 8.33 54.66 -33.25
N SER A 82 8.64 53.36 -33.33
CA SER A 82 7.70 52.33 -33.77
C SER A 82 6.92 51.70 -32.61
N ALA A 83 7.28 52.03 -31.37
CA ALA A 83 6.64 51.54 -30.16
C ALA A 83 5.74 52.62 -29.54
N LEU A 84 4.58 52.22 -29.05
CA LEU A 84 3.82 52.99 -28.08
C LEU A 84 4.49 52.86 -26.71
N THR A 85 4.64 53.98 -26.03
CA THR A 85 4.99 54.05 -24.60
C THR A 85 3.90 54.86 -23.90
N ARG A 86 3.33 54.33 -22.82
CA ARG A 86 2.39 55.02 -21.94
C ARG A 86 2.80 54.80 -20.50
N PHE A 87 2.72 55.86 -19.69
CA PHE A 87 2.90 55.78 -18.25
C PHE A 87 1.54 56.03 -17.60
N ILE A 88 1.14 55.16 -16.69
CA ILE A 88 -0.12 55.23 -15.95
C ILE A 88 0.14 55.07 -14.47
N GLN A 89 -0.64 55.75 -13.63
CA GLN A 89 -0.70 55.45 -12.21
C GLN A 89 -1.81 54.43 -11.98
N LEU A 90 -1.49 53.34 -11.29
CA LEU A 90 -2.51 52.38 -10.87
C LEU A 90 -3.31 52.93 -9.67
N PRO A 91 -4.59 52.58 -9.53
CA PRO A 91 -5.28 52.74 -8.26
C PRO A 91 -4.60 51.89 -7.16
N PRO A 92 -4.91 52.09 -5.86
CA PRO A 92 -4.42 51.24 -4.79
C PRO A 92 -4.86 49.79 -5.01
N VAL A 93 -3.92 48.87 -5.18
CA VAL A 93 -4.20 47.47 -5.56
C VAL A 93 -3.39 46.46 -4.76
N GLU A 94 -4.00 45.31 -4.46
CA GLU A 94 -3.33 44.16 -3.86
C GLU A 94 -2.17 43.73 -4.77
N ALA A 95 -0.96 43.54 -4.22
CA ALA A 95 0.24 43.27 -5.04
C ALA A 95 0.12 42.00 -5.91
N SER A 96 -0.73 41.04 -5.52
CA SER A 96 -1.06 39.81 -6.25
C SER A 96 -1.91 40.03 -7.52
N ARG A 97 -2.59 41.18 -7.65
CA ARG A 97 -3.56 41.48 -8.73
C ARG A 97 -3.07 42.51 -9.74
N VAL A 98 -1.84 42.96 -9.62
CA VAL A 98 -1.24 43.98 -10.50
C VAL A 98 -1.35 43.55 -11.97
N ASP A 99 -1.04 42.28 -12.29
CA ASP A 99 -1.18 41.73 -13.66
C ASP A 99 -2.60 41.86 -14.24
N GLU A 100 -3.65 41.60 -13.44
CA GLU A 100 -5.05 41.65 -13.89
C GLU A 100 -5.46 43.09 -14.24
N ILE A 101 -5.07 44.04 -13.39
CA ILE A 101 -5.49 45.44 -13.47
C ILE A 101 -4.65 46.19 -14.50
N VAL A 102 -3.34 45.91 -14.59
CA VAL A 102 -2.49 46.40 -15.68
C VAL A 102 -3.02 45.91 -17.04
N ARG A 103 -3.49 44.66 -17.13
CA ARG A 103 -4.10 44.14 -18.37
C ARG A 103 -5.44 44.80 -18.70
N TYR A 104 -6.23 45.19 -17.71
CA TYR A 104 -7.46 45.98 -17.91
C TYR A 104 -7.14 47.39 -18.41
N GLU A 105 -6.20 48.08 -17.78
CA GLU A 105 -5.74 49.42 -18.22
C GLU A 105 -5.08 49.38 -19.60
N ALA A 106 -4.22 48.40 -19.88
CA ALA A 106 -3.58 48.25 -21.19
C ALA A 106 -4.59 48.20 -22.35
N LYS A 107 -5.76 47.60 -22.14
CA LYS A 107 -6.85 47.56 -23.13
C LYS A 107 -7.49 48.93 -23.42
N GLN A 108 -7.37 49.89 -22.49
CA GLN A 108 -7.85 51.27 -22.67
C GLN A 108 -6.74 52.19 -23.23
N GLN A 109 -5.50 51.99 -22.78
CA GLN A 109 -4.36 52.87 -23.09
C GLN A 109 -3.69 52.56 -24.44
N ILE A 110 -3.83 51.33 -24.95
CA ILE A 110 -3.32 50.91 -26.26
C ILE A 110 -4.43 51.10 -27.31
N PRO A 111 -4.24 51.94 -28.36
CA PRO A 111 -5.26 52.27 -29.35
C PRO A 111 -5.38 51.21 -30.47
N PHE A 112 -5.10 49.95 -30.13
CA PHE A 112 -5.08 48.78 -31.02
C PHE A 112 -5.60 47.56 -30.26
N ALA A 113 -6.09 46.54 -30.97
CA ALA A 113 -6.41 45.26 -30.35
C ALA A 113 -5.15 44.66 -29.69
N LEU A 114 -5.28 44.12 -28.48
CA LEU A 114 -4.16 43.49 -27.74
C LEU A 114 -3.64 42.24 -28.48
N GLU A 115 -4.47 41.70 -29.37
CA GLU A 115 -4.23 40.57 -30.23
C GLU A 115 -3.32 40.92 -31.43
N ASP A 116 -3.27 42.19 -31.86
CA ASP A 116 -2.46 42.68 -33.00
C ASP A 116 -1.10 43.27 -32.58
N VAL A 117 -0.93 43.56 -31.29
CA VAL A 117 0.33 44.05 -30.71
C VAL A 117 1.05 42.95 -29.93
N ILE A 118 2.34 43.15 -29.71
CA ILE A 118 3.07 42.56 -28.60
C ILE A 118 3.30 43.70 -27.62
N TRP A 119 2.96 43.47 -26.36
CA TRP A 119 3.09 44.46 -25.30
C TRP A 119 3.57 43.78 -24.02
N ASP A 120 4.24 44.56 -23.19
CA ASP A 120 4.73 44.16 -21.88
C ASP A 120 4.77 45.39 -20.97
N TYR A 121 4.91 45.21 -19.66
CA TYR A 121 4.82 46.29 -18.69
C TYR A 121 5.94 46.27 -17.64
N GLN A 122 6.31 47.46 -17.17
CA GLN A 122 7.28 47.65 -16.11
C GLN A 122 6.65 48.47 -14.98
N THR A 123 6.72 47.98 -13.75
CA THR A 123 6.48 48.80 -12.55
C THR A 123 7.62 49.79 -12.37
N LEU A 124 7.27 51.06 -12.14
CA LEU A 124 8.16 52.21 -12.03
C LEU A 124 7.88 52.95 -10.71
N GLY A 125 8.95 53.36 -10.04
CA GLY A 125 8.88 53.83 -8.65
C GLY A 125 8.52 52.72 -7.64
N GLY A 126 9.01 52.89 -6.41
CA GLY A 126 8.54 52.09 -5.27
C GLY A 126 7.23 52.64 -4.76
N GLY A 127 6.10 52.19 -5.31
CA GLY A 127 4.79 52.43 -4.71
C GLY A 127 4.77 51.88 -3.28
N MET A 128 4.29 52.65 -2.30
CA MET A 128 4.34 52.23 -0.91
C MET A 128 3.48 50.98 -0.70
N VAL A 129 4.10 49.89 -0.22
CA VAL A 129 3.43 48.63 0.07
C VAL A 129 2.88 48.68 1.50
N GLU A 130 1.71 49.29 1.65
CA GLU A 130 1.04 49.42 2.95
C GLU A 130 -0.04 48.33 3.09
N SER A 131 0.04 47.53 4.15
CA SER A 131 -0.91 46.43 4.44
C SER A 131 -1.15 45.43 3.27
N GLY A 132 -0.16 45.26 2.38
CA GLY A 132 -0.23 44.38 1.20
C GLY A 132 -0.77 45.03 -0.08
N PHE A 133 -1.17 46.30 -0.03
CA PHE A 133 -1.58 47.09 -1.20
C PHE A 133 -0.43 47.97 -1.67
N MET A 134 -0.22 48.04 -2.98
CA MET A 134 0.68 49.01 -3.60
C MET A 134 -0.07 50.32 -3.83
N LEU A 135 0.33 51.38 -3.12
CA LEU A 135 -0.19 52.73 -3.27
C LEU A 135 0.70 53.56 -4.20
N GLY A 136 0.09 54.27 -5.16
CA GLY A 136 0.78 55.21 -6.05
C GLY A 136 1.76 54.57 -7.04
N ALA A 137 1.65 53.27 -7.31
CA ALA A 137 2.52 52.57 -8.26
C ALA A 137 2.32 53.10 -9.68
N GLU A 138 3.41 53.53 -10.32
CA GLU A 138 3.43 53.93 -11.72
C GLU A 138 3.80 52.70 -12.59
N VAL A 139 3.19 52.58 -13.77
CA VAL A 139 3.46 51.49 -14.71
C VAL A 139 3.73 52.06 -16.09
N GLY A 140 4.89 51.70 -16.65
CA GLY A 140 5.20 51.87 -18.06
C GLY A 140 4.62 50.71 -18.87
N LEU A 141 3.66 50.99 -19.74
CA LEU A 141 3.16 50.11 -20.79
C LEU A 141 3.97 50.34 -22.07
N PHE A 142 4.54 49.27 -22.63
CA PHE A 142 5.32 49.30 -23.86
C PHE A 142 4.72 48.34 -24.88
N ALA A 143 4.35 48.82 -26.07
CA ALA A 143 3.68 48.01 -27.08
C ALA A 143 4.17 48.30 -28.51
N MET A 144 4.27 47.28 -29.36
CA MET A 144 4.54 47.42 -30.80
C MET A 144 3.63 46.48 -31.59
N LYS A 145 3.20 46.87 -32.79
CA LYS A 145 2.46 45.98 -33.70
C LYS A 145 3.28 44.72 -34.02
N LYS A 146 2.62 43.55 -34.03
CA LYS A 146 3.25 42.25 -34.32
C LYS A 146 4.11 42.27 -35.58
N GLU A 147 3.59 42.86 -36.66
CA GLU A 147 4.29 43.02 -37.94
C GLU A 147 5.68 43.68 -37.79
N GLY A 148 5.79 44.76 -37.01
CA GLY A 148 7.06 45.47 -36.80
C GLY A 148 8.09 44.61 -36.05
N ILE A 149 7.64 43.89 -35.03
CA ILE A 149 8.47 42.94 -34.28
C ILE A 149 8.92 41.78 -35.18
N TYR A 150 8.00 41.14 -35.91
CA TYR A 150 8.34 40.05 -36.81
C TYR A 150 9.27 40.48 -37.95
N SER A 151 9.12 41.70 -38.47
CA SER A 151 10.03 42.29 -39.46
C SER A 151 11.45 42.50 -38.89
N ALA A 152 11.57 43.03 -37.67
CA ALA A 152 12.86 43.17 -37.00
C ALA A 152 13.53 41.82 -36.65
N ILE A 153 12.73 40.79 -36.32
CA ILE A 153 13.19 39.43 -36.00
C ILE A 153 13.61 38.62 -37.25
N LYS A 154 12.94 38.84 -38.40
CA LYS A 154 13.14 38.15 -39.68
C LYS A 154 14.61 37.90 -40.06
N PRO A 155 15.52 38.92 -40.12
CA PRO A 155 16.90 38.68 -40.53
C PRO A 155 17.66 37.76 -39.57
N TYR A 156 17.47 37.91 -38.26
CA TYR A 156 18.11 37.03 -37.27
C TYR A 156 17.66 35.58 -37.42
N VAL A 157 16.35 35.34 -37.57
CA VAL A 157 15.78 33.99 -37.74
C VAL A 157 16.22 33.35 -39.06
N ALA A 158 16.31 34.12 -40.15
CA ALA A 158 16.83 33.62 -41.43
C ALA A 158 18.28 33.11 -41.30
N ASN A 159 19.11 33.78 -40.50
CA ASN A 159 20.48 33.38 -40.19
C ASN A 159 20.59 32.42 -38.98
N LYS A 160 19.47 31.82 -38.55
CA LYS A 160 19.36 30.82 -37.46
C LYS A 160 19.79 31.32 -36.07
N MET A 161 19.85 32.63 -35.87
CA MET A 161 20.15 33.25 -34.58
C MET A 161 18.95 33.15 -33.64
N GLU A 162 19.19 32.78 -32.37
CA GLU A 162 18.14 32.64 -31.38
C GLU A 162 18.10 33.80 -30.38
N ILE A 163 17.10 34.67 -30.52
CA ILE A 163 16.91 35.84 -29.67
C ILE A 163 16.38 35.43 -28.27
N GLU A 164 16.90 36.07 -27.22
CA GLU A 164 16.40 36.00 -25.82
C GLU A 164 15.55 37.24 -25.47
N LEU A 165 15.95 38.41 -25.98
CA LEU A 165 15.34 39.69 -25.64
C LEU A 165 15.11 40.53 -26.90
N VAL A 166 13.90 41.09 -27.03
CA VAL A 166 13.60 42.18 -27.96
C VAL A 166 13.18 43.36 -27.10
N GLN A 167 13.85 44.50 -27.20
CA GLN A 167 13.59 45.65 -26.32
C GLN A 167 13.57 46.95 -27.11
N ILE A 168 12.78 47.93 -26.69
CA ILE A 168 12.79 49.25 -27.33
C ILE A 168 14.10 49.98 -26.99
N ALA A 169 14.74 50.59 -27.99
CA ALA A 169 15.99 51.35 -27.80
C ALA A 169 15.96 52.36 -26.62
N PRO A 170 14.86 53.11 -26.35
CA PRO A 170 14.76 53.98 -25.18
C PRO A 170 14.97 53.28 -23.82
N LEU A 171 14.50 52.04 -23.66
CA LEU A 171 14.68 51.29 -22.40
C LEU A 171 16.09 50.73 -22.28
N ALA A 172 16.73 50.36 -23.39
CA ALA A 172 18.16 50.05 -23.40
C ALA A 172 19.01 51.27 -22.96
N MET A 173 18.66 52.49 -23.38
CA MET A 173 19.34 53.69 -22.85
C MET A 173 19.14 53.91 -21.35
N HIS A 174 17.92 53.66 -20.83
CA HIS A 174 17.66 53.72 -19.40
C HIS A 174 18.47 52.67 -18.63
N ASN A 175 18.62 51.45 -19.16
CA ASN A 175 19.49 50.41 -18.60
C ASN A 175 20.96 50.86 -18.51
N PHE A 176 21.50 51.46 -19.58
CA PHE A 176 22.82 52.09 -19.57
C PHE A 176 22.92 53.15 -18.47
N LEU A 177 21.98 54.11 -18.43
CA LEU A 177 22.07 55.23 -17.50
C LEU A 177 22.01 54.76 -16.04
N CYS A 178 21.14 53.80 -15.72
CA CYS A 178 21.05 53.19 -14.40
C CYS A 178 22.34 52.48 -14.00
N PHE A 179 22.82 51.56 -14.84
CA PHE A 179 23.96 50.71 -14.48
C PHE A 179 25.29 51.48 -14.47
N ASP A 180 25.47 52.37 -15.43
CA ASP A 180 26.77 53.00 -15.72
C ASP A 180 26.92 54.41 -15.14
N GLN A 181 25.84 55.20 -15.14
CA GLN A 181 25.87 56.63 -14.82
C GLN A 181 25.13 57.00 -13.52
N PHE A 182 24.36 56.09 -12.94
CA PHE A 182 23.83 56.16 -11.58
C PHE A 182 24.43 55.08 -10.65
N GLY A 183 25.21 54.12 -11.18
CA GLY A 183 25.80 53.03 -10.41
C GLY A 183 24.80 52.02 -9.84
N LEU A 184 23.52 52.10 -10.22
CA LEU A 184 22.43 51.28 -9.70
C LEU A 184 22.62 49.81 -10.09
N ARG A 185 22.41 48.92 -9.13
CA ARG A 185 22.40 47.46 -9.31
C ARG A 185 21.01 46.90 -8.98
N PRO A 186 20.68 45.67 -9.40
CA PRO A 186 19.47 44.98 -8.97
C PRO A 186 19.42 44.86 -7.44
N GLY A 187 18.23 44.96 -6.84
CA GLY A 187 18.02 44.77 -5.40
C GLY A 187 18.44 45.93 -4.48
N GLN A 188 19.12 46.96 -4.97
CA GLN A 188 19.36 48.18 -4.17
C GLN A 188 18.07 49.02 -4.05
N GLU A 189 17.81 49.56 -2.87
CA GLU A 189 16.80 50.62 -2.70
C GLU A 189 17.19 51.90 -3.47
N LEU A 190 16.23 52.82 -3.59
CA LEU A 190 16.33 53.99 -4.44
C LEU A 190 16.02 55.24 -3.62
N SER A 191 16.99 56.13 -3.49
CA SER A 191 16.75 57.50 -3.06
C SER A 191 16.10 58.27 -4.21
N ASP A 192 14.85 58.72 -4.03
CA ASP A 192 14.30 59.77 -4.90
C ASP A 192 14.75 61.13 -4.38
N ASP A 193 15.91 61.57 -4.85
CA ASP A 193 16.49 62.89 -4.57
C ASP A 193 15.90 64.01 -5.46
N GLY A 194 14.98 63.65 -6.36
CA GLY A 194 14.41 64.54 -7.35
C GLY A 194 15.37 64.92 -8.50
N GLU A 195 16.56 64.31 -8.61
CA GLU A 195 17.55 64.64 -9.65
C GLU A 195 17.41 63.77 -10.90
N TYR A 196 17.07 64.41 -12.03
CA TYR A 196 16.84 63.74 -13.30
C TYR A 196 17.97 64.03 -14.29
N LYS A 197 18.43 62.99 -14.98
CA LYS A 197 19.33 63.11 -16.13
C LYS A 197 18.55 62.91 -17.42
N ILE A 198 18.92 63.65 -18.47
CA ILE A 198 18.40 63.47 -19.83
C ILE A 198 19.41 62.65 -20.64
N VAL A 199 18.94 61.68 -21.42
CA VAL A 199 19.72 61.06 -22.51
C VAL A 199 19.13 61.51 -23.85
N LEU A 200 19.99 62.00 -24.74
CA LEU A 200 19.66 62.33 -26.12
C LEU A 200 20.43 61.39 -27.06
N ASP A 201 19.81 60.33 -27.55
CA ASP A 201 20.37 59.54 -28.66
C ASP A 201 19.97 60.17 -29.99
N MET A 202 20.93 60.88 -30.61
CA MET A 202 20.73 61.48 -31.93
C MET A 202 21.05 60.45 -33.02
N GLY A 203 20.01 59.74 -33.44
CA GLY A 203 20.02 58.84 -34.57
C GLY A 203 20.01 59.55 -35.94
N THR A 204 19.82 58.76 -36.98
CA THR A 204 19.89 59.23 -38.37
C THR A 204 18.66 60.05 -38.79
N ASP A 205 17.46 59.59 -38.48
CA ASP A 205 16.21 60.28 -38.88
C ASP A 205 15.43 60.90 -37.71
N ASN A 206 15.69 60.46 -36.48
CA ASN A 206 15.07 60.99 -35.26
C ASN A 206 16.09 61.05 -34.11
N THR A 207 15.67 61.68 -33.01
CA THR A 207 16.38 61.66 -31.73
C THR A 207 15.44 61.09 -30.69
N THR A 208 15.89 60.10 -29.91
CA THR A 208 15.18 59.70 -28.69
C THR A 208 15.64 60.58 -27.53
N LEU A 209 14.69 61.24 -26.87
CA LEU A 209 14.88 61.95 -25.62
C LEU A 209 14.27 61.12 -24.48
N LEU A 210 15.13 60.68 -23.56
CA LEU A 210 14.78 59.97 -22.33
C LEU A 210 15.08 60.89 -21.14
N VAL A 211 14.18 60.98 -20.17
CA VAL A 211 14.41 61.65 -18.87
C VAL A 211 14.13 60.66 -17.75
N THR A 212 15.06 60.54 -16.79
CA THR A 212 14.93 59.55 -15.71
C THR A 212 15.85 59.88 -14.51
N ASN A 213 15.39 59.53 -13.31
CA ASN A 213 16.16 59.49 -12.05
C ASN A 213 16.51 58.03 -11.64
N GLY A 214 16.29 57.06 -12.55
CA GLY A 214 16.37 55.62 -12.25
C GLY A 214 15.06 55.00 -11.76
N ASN A 215 14.16 55.79 -11.15
CA ASN A 215 12.87 55.33 -10.62
C ASN A 215 11.75 55.46 -11.66
N LYS A 216 11.65 56.67 -12.22
CA LYS A 216 10.65 57.06 -13.22
C LYS A 216 11.29 57.18 -14.59
N ILE A 217 10.49 57.00 -15.63
CA ILE A 217 10.92 57.04 -17.02
C ILE A 217 9.97 57.95 -17.77
N TRP A 218 10.51 58.92 -18.52
CA TRP A 218 9.75 59.66 -19.51
C TRP A 218 10.48 59.62 -20.85
N ILE A 219 9.77 59.25 -21.91
CA ILE A 219 10.32 59.05 -23.26
C ILE A 219 9.54 59.89 -24.25
N ARG A 220 10.25 60.67 -25.07
CA ARG A 220 9.72 61.41 -26.21
C ARG A 220 10.67 61.31 -27.40
N ASN A 221 10.14 61.07 -28.58
CA ASN A 221 10.93 61.19 -29.80
C ASN A 221 10.84 62.64 -30.33
N VAL A 222 11.99 63.21 -30.67
CA VAL A 222 12.10 64.45 -31.43
C VAL A 222 12.30 64.06 -32.90
N PRO A 223 11.46 64.56 -33.85
CA PRO A 223 11.50 64.16 -35.26
C PRO A 223 12.64 64.85 -36.04
N ILE A 224 13.83 64.95 -35.43
CA ILE A 224 15.04 65.57 -35.99
C ILE A 224 16.21 64.64 -35.70
N GLY A 225 17.07 64.43 -36.70
CA GLY A 225 18.22 63.53 -36.65
C GLY A 225 19.23 63.87 -37.74
N GLY A 226 20.34 63.13 -37.82
CA GLY A 226 21.49 63.43 -38.68
C GLY A 226 21.18 63.72 -40.17
N ASN A 227 20.14 63.10 -40.74
CA ASN A 227 19.70 63.32 -42.13
C ASN A 227 19.11 64.72 -42.36
N HIS A 228 18.58 65.39 -41.33
CA HIS A 228 18.02 66.74 -41.46
C HIS A 228 19.14 67.76 -41.73
N PHE A 229 20.26 67.62 -41.03
CA PHE A 229 21.49 68.38 -41.25
C PHE A 229 22.06 68.12 -42.66
N THR A 230 22.06 66.86 -43.11
CA THR A 230 22.48 66.51 -44.49
C THR A 230 21.58 67.15 -45.53
N ARG A 231 20.25 67.10 -45.36
CA ARG A 231 19.27 67.71 -46.27
C ARG A 231 19.42 69.23 -46.34
N ALA A 232 19.74 69.90 -45.22
CA ALA A 232 20.05 71.32 -45.21
C ALA A 232 21.27 71.66 -46.09
N LEU A 233 22.37 70.88 -45.98
CA LEU A 233 23.54 71.05 -46.85
C LEU A 233 23.25 70.74 -48.33
N THR A 234 22.42 69.74 -48.64
CA THR A 234 22.00 69.51 -50.04
C THR A 234 21.21 70.68 -50.62
N LYS A 235 20.38 71.35 -49.81
CA LYS A 235 19.56 72.49 -50.23
C LYS A 235 20.40 73.76 -50.41
N GLU A 236 21.16 74.12 -49.39
CA GLU A 236 21.88 75.40 -49.33
C GLU A 236 23.12 75.40 -50.23
N MET A 237 23.93 74.33 -50.16
CA MET A 237 25.18 74.20 -50.91
C MET A 237 25.02 73.46 -52.26
N LYS A 238 23.78 73.10 -52.63
CA LYS A 238 23.42 72.41 -53.88
C LYS A 238 24.21 71.11 -54.13
N LEU A 239 24.54 70.39 -53.06
CA LEU A 239 25.31 69.15 -53.08
C LEU A 239 24.42 67.92 -53.26
N THR A 240 24.98 66.83 -53.82
CA THR A 240 24.35 65.50 -53.74
C THR A 240 24.38 64.98 -52.30
N PHE A 241 23.44 64.10 -51.94
CA PHE A 241 23.32 63.60 -50.56
C PHE A 241 24.64 63.01 -50.02
N ALA A 242 25.34 62.18 -50.81
CA ALA A 242 26.63 61.61 -50.39
C ALA A 242 27.73 62.68 -50.17
N LYS A 243 27.77 63.74 -51.00
CA LYS A 243 28.71 64.86 -50.81
C LYS A 243 28.36 65.69 -49.57
N ALA A 244 27.07 65.94 -49.35
CA ALA A 244 26.57 66.62 -48.15
C ALA A 244 26.84 65.82 -46.86
N GLU A 245 26.68 64.49 -46.89
CA GLU A 245 26.97 63.60 -45.75
C GLU A 245 28.46 63.62 -45.42
N HIS A 246 29.33 63.46 -46.42
CA HIS A 246 30.77 63.54 -46.26
C HIS A 246 31.22 64.91 -45.70
N LEU A 247 30.61 66.00 -46.19
CA LEU A 247 30.89 67.36 -45.73
C LEU A 247 30.40 67.61 -44.30
N LYS A 248 29.22 67.09 -43.91
CA LYS A 248 28.69 67.14 -42.53
C LYS A 248 29.65 66.44 -41.57
N CYS A 249 30.07 65.22 -41.89
CA CYS A 249 30.95 64.42 -41.04
C CYS A 249 32.39 64.98 -40.95
N ASN A 250 32.82 65.76 -41.95
CA ASN A 250 34.12 66.43 -41.98
C ASN A 250 34.03 67.96 -41.88
N ALA A 251 32.99 68.51 -41.25
CA ALA A 251 32.69 69.96 -41.29
C ALA A 251 33.84 70.87 -40.83
N THR A 252 34.67 70.41 -39.88
CA THR A 252 35.87 71.12 -39.39
C THR A 252 37.04 71.12 -40.37
N LYS A 253 37.03 70.23 -41.37
CA LYS A 253 38.03 70.11 -42.45
C LYS A 253 37.51 70.67 -43.78
N ALA A 254 36.33 71.31 -43.79
CA ALA A 254 35.78 71.94 -44.98
C ALA A 254 36.64 73.15 -45.42
N PRO A 255 36.67 73.50 -46.71
CA PRO A 255 37.34 74.73 -47.18
C PRO A 255 36.74 76.01 -46.58
N ASP A 256 35.44 76.01 -46.28
CA ASP A 256 34.77 77.03 -45.48
C ASP A 256 33.87 76.38 -44.41
N PRO A 257 34.38 76.16 -43.19
CA PRO A 257 33.58 75.64 -42.07
C PRO A 257 32.49 76.61 -41.60
N ARG A 258 32.61 77.91 -41.89
CA ARG A 258 31.65 78.95 -41.47
C ARG A 258 30.40 78.92 -42.34
N ALA A 259 30.56 78.79 -43.66
CA ALA A 259 29.43 78.56 -44.57
C ALA A 259 28.70 77.25 -44.25
N VAL A 260 29.44 76.16 -43.97
CA VAL A 260 28.84 74.88 -43.54
C VAL A 260 28.03 75.06 -42.24
N PHE A 261 28.58 75.73 -41.22
CA PHE A 261 27.84 75.98 -39.98
C PHE A 261 26.62 76.90 -40.20
N GLN A 262 26.73 77.91 -41.06
CA GLN A 262 25.61 78.80 -41.39
C GLN A 262 24.46 78.06 -42.10
N ALA A 263 24.77 77.14 -43.03
CA ALA A 263 23.80 76.28 -43.69
C ALA A 263 23.11 75.28 -42.73
N LEU A 264 23.81 74.84 -41.67
CA LEU A 264 23.25 73.96 -40.65
C LEU A 264 22.46 74.69 -39.56
N ARG A 265 22.67 76.01 -39.38
CA ARG A 265 22.10 76.80 -38.27
C ARG A 265 20.57 76.73 -38.12
N PRO A 266 19.75 76.68 -39.19
CA PRO A 266 18.31 76.49 -39.05
C PRO A 266 17.97 75.17 -38.32
N VAL A 267 18.59 74.06 -38.73
CA VAL A 267 18.33 72.73 -38.12
C VAL A 267 18.83 72.67 -36.68
N PHE A 268 19.94 73.36 -36.36
CA PHE A 268 20.39 73.54 -34.97
C PHE A 268 19.35 74.29 -34.12
N ASN A 269 18.74 75.37 -34.63
CA ASN A 269 17.69 76.12 -33.94
C ASN A 269 16.42 75.27 -33.74
N ASP A 270 15.99 74.55 -34.78
CA ASP A 270 14.80 73.67 -34.73
C ASP A 270 14.99 72.55 -33.69
N TYR A 271 16.19 71.96 -33.65
CA TYR A 271 16.54 70.90 -32.71
C TYR A 271 16.54 71.39 -31.25
N VAL A 272 17.15 72.55 -31.00
CA VAL A 272 17.07 73.22 -29.68
C VAL A 272 15.62 73.49 -29.30
N SER A 273 14.81 73.99 -30.23
CA SER A 273 13.41 74.37 -29.96
C SER A 273 12.55 73.17 -29.57
N GLU A 274 12.70 72.01 -30.22
CA GLU A 274 11.98 70.80 -29.82
C GLU A 274 12.52 70.14 -28.55
N ILE A 275 13.83 70.26 -28.25
CA ILE A 275 14.36 69.84 -26.95
C ILE A 275 13.80 70.73 -25.83
N GLN A 276 13.79 72.06 -26.00
CA GLN A 276 13.16 73.00 -25.07
C GLN A 276 11.66 72.71 -24.88
N ARG A 277 10.91 72.46 -25.97
CA ARG A 277 9.48 72.05 -25.91
C ARG A 277 9.29 70.70 -25.21
N SER A 278 10.29 69.83 -25.23
CA SER A 278 10.25 68.53 -24.53
C SER A 278 10.52 68.68 -23.05
N ILE A 279 11.57 69.41 -22.67
CA ILE A 279 11.92 69.74 -21.29
C ILE A 279 10.78 70.52 -20.61
N GLY A 280 10.28 71.58 -21.24
CA GLY A 280 9.20 72.39 -20.68
C GLY A 280 7.87 71.64 -20.48
N TYR A 281 7.60 70.60 -21.29
CA TYR A 281 6.47 69.70 -21.05
C TYR A 281 6.75 68.74 -19.88
N PHE A 282 7.95 68.14 -19.83
CA PHE A 282 8.32 67.26 -18.72
C PHE A 282 8.24 67.97 -17.36
N SER A 283 8.80 69.18 -17.25
CA SER A 283 8.82 69.97 -16.01
C SER A 283 7.47 70.60 -15.64
N SER A 284 6.52 70.76 -16.59
CA SER A 284 5.18 71.25 -16.26
C SER A 284 4.29 70.16 -15.64
N VAL A 285 4.53 68.90 -16.02
CA VAL A 285 3.93 67.70 -15.40
C VAL A 285 4.66 67.32 -14.10
N ASN A 286 5.99 67.25 -14.12
CA ASN A 286 6.82 66.85 -12.98
C ASN A 286 7.48 68.08 -12.34
N ARG A 287 6.71 68.87 -11.59
CA ARG A 287 7.16 70.15 -11.03
C ARG A 287 8.30 70.05 -10.02
N GLU A 288 8.45 68.90 -9.39
CA GLU A 288 9.49 68.60 -8.39
C GLU A 288 10.77 68.04 -9.03
N ALA A 289 10.76 67.69 -10.33
CA ALA A 289 11.88 67.07 -11.01
C ALA A 289 12.94 68.11 -11.44
N LYS A 290 14.09 68.07 -10.77
CA LYS A 290 15.27 68.90 -11.06
C LYS A 290 16.12 68.21 -12.12
N ILE A 291 16.11 68.72 -13.36
CA ILE A 291 17.03 68.25 -14.39
C ILE A 291 18.44 68.78 -14.09
N THR A 292 19.42 67.89 -13.93
CA THR A 292 20.81 68.26 -13.62
C THR A 292 21.72 68.29 -14.84
N LYS A 293 21.62 67.28 -15.71
CA LYS A 293 22.59 67.07 -16.80
C LYS A 293 21.97 66.41 -18.02
N ILE A 294 22.49 66.73 -19.19
CA ILE A 294 22.15 66.12 -20.48
C ILE A 294 23.34 65.28 -20.98
N VAL A 295 23.07 64.02 -21.31
CA VAL A 295 24.04 63.04 -21.82
C VAL A 295 23.73 62.78 -23.30
N GLY A 296 24.65 63.17 -24.17
CA GLY A 296 24.57 62.97 -25.62
C GLY A 296 25.09 61.60 -26.05
N ALA A 297 24.26 60.87 -26.80
CA ALA A 297 24.53 59.55 -27.35
C ALA A 297 24.21 59.51 -28.86
N GLY A 298 24.61 58.43 -29.53
CA GLY A 298 24.40 58.26 -30.97
C GLY A 298 25.41 59.02 -31.83
N ASN A 299 25.61 58.53 -33.06
CA ASN A 299 26.59 59.11 -33.98
C ASN A 299 26.24 60.55 -34.44
N GLY A 300 25.01 61.04 -34.22
CA GLY A 300 24.67 62.45 -34.43
C GLY A 300 25.44 63.41 -33.52
N PHE A 301 25.79 62.99 -32.29
CA PHE A 301 26.61 63.80 -31.37
C PHE A 301 28.08 63.93 -31.77
N LYS A 302 28.51 63.30 -32.87
CA LYS A 302 29.79 63.60 -33.55
C LYS A 302 29.77 64.92 -34.32
N LEU A 303 28.59 65.53 -34.55
CA LEU A 303 28.46 66.76 -35.33
C LEU A 303 29.20 67.93 -34.65
N ALA A 304 30.17 68.49 -35.36
CA ALA A 304 31.02 69.56 -34.84
C ALA A 304 30.20 70.76 -34.35
N GLY A 305 30.47 71.19 -33.12
CA GLY A 305 29.79 72.31 -32.46
C GLY A 305 28.47 71.96 -31.75
N LEU A 306 27.84 70.80 -32.02
CA LEU A 306 26.52 70.48 -31.48
C LEU A 306 26.45 70.52 -29.95
N GLN A 307 27.39 69.88 -29.25
CA GLN A 307 27.45 69.89 -27.78
C GLN A 307 27.46 71.31 -27.21
N LYS A 308 28.33 72.19 -27.74
CA LYS A 308 28.44 73.59 -27.30
C LYS A 308 27.19 74.40 -27.65
N PHE A 309 26.59 74.15 -28.81
CA PHE A 309 25.37 74.84 -29.23
C PHE A 309 24.17 74.46 -28.34
N LEU A 310 24.02 73.18 -28.01
CA LEU A 310 23.00 72.73 -27.04
C LEU A 310 23.25 73.35 -25.67
N GLN A 311 24.47 73.27 -25.13
CA GLN A 311 24.81 73.84 -23.82
C GLN A 311 24.51 75.35 -23.73
N GLN A 312 24.84 76.11 -24.77
CA GLN A 312 24.60 77.57 -24.82
C GLN A 312 23.11 77.95 -24.88
N ASN A 313 22.28 77.19 -25.60
CA ASN A 313 20.86 77.55 -25.80
C ASN A 313 19.90 76.83 -24.83
N LEU A 314 20.29 75.68 -24.27
CA LEU A 314 19.49 74.94 -23.29
C LEU A 314 19.81 75.34 -21.84
N GLN A 315 20.99 75.93 -21.59
CA GLN A 315 21.48 76.32 -20.25
C GLN A 315 21.70 75.17 -19.26
N TYR A 316 21.72 73.91 -19.73
CA TYR A 316 22.13 72.73 -18.97
C TYR A 316 23.55 72.30 -19.34
N GLU A 317 24.23 71.59 -18.45
CA GLU A 317 25.46 70.87 -18.80
C GLU A 317 25.16 69.78 -19.84
N VAL A 318 25.91 69.77 -20.96
CA VAL A 318 25.80 68.76 -22.01
C VAL A 318 27.12 68.03 -22.14
N GLU A 319 27.15 66.76 -21.74
CA GLU A 319 28.27 65.84 -21.94
C GLU A 319 27.97 64.89 -23.12
N ARG A 320 28.99 64.20 -23.62
CA ARG A 320 28.88 63.14 -24.62
C ARG A 320 29.42 61.85 -24.01
N VAL A 321 28.83 60.69 -24.32
CA VAL A 321 29.33 59.39 -23.84
C VAL A 321 30.65 59.05 -24.52
N ASP A 322 31.75 59.51 -23.95
CA ASP A 322 33.11 59.27 -24.44
C ASP A 322 33.75 58.01 -23.80
N ASN A 323 33.19 57.46 -22.71
CA ASN A 323 33.54 56.12 -22.14
C ASN A 323 32.37 55.53 -21.31
N PHE A 324 32.42 54.22 -21.02
CA PHE A 324 31.53 53.49 -20.10
C PHE A 324 32.24 53.29 -18.74
N GLN A 325 31.62 53.71 -17.64
CA GLN A 325 32.24 53.72 -16.31
C GLN A 325 32.20 52.38 -15.57
N ALA A 326 31.18 51.55 -15.84
CA ALA A 326 30.98 50.26 -15.17
C ALA A 326 31.42 49.05 -16.02
N LEU A 327 32.06 49.30 -17.16
CA LEU A 327 32.51 48.31 -18.13
C LEU A 327 34.03 48.15 -18.06
N VAL A 328 34.51 46.91 -18.01
CA VAL A 328 35.96 46.59 -18.12
C VAL A 328 36.22 45.75 -19.37
N GLY A 329 37.46 45.71 -19.86
CA GLY A 329 37.82 44.91 -21.04
C GLY A 329 38.72 45.65 -22.01
N ASP A 330 39.97 45.85 -21.62
CA ASP A 330 40.94 46.74 -22.26
C ASP A 330 41.15 46.49 -23.76
N SER A 331 41.01 45.24 -24.21
CA SER A 331 41.09 44.85 -25.63
C SER A 331 39.94 45.38 -26.49
N VAL A 332 38.76 45.60 -25.90
CA VAL A 332 37.62 46.25 -26.55
C VAL A 332 37.67 47.75 -26.32
N LEU A 333 37.86 48.19 -25.06
CA LEU A 333 37.77 49.60 -24.67
C LEU A 333 38.85 50.45 -25.33
N ASN A 334 40.06 49.92 -25.56
CA ASN A 334 41.14 50.65 -26.26
C ASN A 334 41.17 50.41 -27.78
N ALA A 335 40.22 49.65 -28.35
CA ALA A 335 40.20 49.40 -29.78
C ALA A 335 39.80 50.69 -30.55
N PRO A 336 40.59 51.15 -31.55
CA PRO A 336 40.32 52.42 -32.24
C PRO A 336 38.92 52.50 -32.88
N LEU A 337 38.42 51.40 -33.44
CA LEU A 337 37.08 51.35 -34.04
C LEU A 337 35.95 51.44 -33.00
N PHE A 338 36.19 50.94 -31.77
CA PHE A 338 35.25 51.07 -30.66
C PHE A 338 35.26 52.51 -30.15
N GLN A 339 36.43 53.08 -29.86
CA GLN A 339 36.60 54.47 -29.43
C GLN A 339 36.01 55.48 -30.43
N GLU A 340 36.24 55.29 -31.73
CA GLU A 340 35.61 56.15 -32.75
C GLU A 340 34.08 56.09 -32.69
N ASN A 341 33.48 54.97 -32.29
CA ASN A 341 32.03 54.73 -32.36
C ASN A 341 31.34 54.54 -31.00
N VAL A 342 32.01 54.89 -29.89
CA VAL A 342 31.57 54.68 -28.49
C VAL A 342 30.14 55.19 -28.24
N LEU A 343 29.81 56.37 -28.75
CA LEU A 343 28.48 56.99 -28.70
C LEU A 343 27.35 56.08 -29.24
N SER A 344 27.65 55.20 -30.20
CA SER A 344 26.66 54.32 -30.83
C SER A 344 26.46 52.98 -30.12
N PHE A 345 27.29 52.65 -29.11
CA PHE A 345 27.21 51.40 -28.35
C PHE A 345 26.31 51.50 -27.10
N VAL A 346 25.78 52.67 -26.76
CA VAL A 346 24.88 52.90 -25.61
C VAL A 346 23.68 51.94 -25.63
N VAL A 347 23.00 51.80 -26.77
CA VAL A 347 21.86 50.87 -26.92
C VAL A 347 22.31 49.40 -26.88
N PRO A 348 23.29 48.92 -27.69
CA PRO A 348 23.88 47.59 -27.55
C PRO A 348 24.28 47.19 -26.12
N TYR A 349 24.94 48.09 -25.39
CA TYR A 349 25.37 47.87 -24.00
C TYR A 349 24.16 47.69 -23.07
N GLY A 350 23.18 48.59 -23.15
CA GLY A 350 21.94 48.50 -22.37
C GLY A 350 21.05 47.29 -22.67
N LEU A 351 21.08 46.76 -23.89
CA LEU A 351 20.44 45.49 -24.26
C LEU A 351 21.14 44.30 -23.59
N ALA A 352 22.46 44.23 -23.69
CA ALA A 352 23.24 43.13 -23.17
C ALA A 352 23.24 43.09 -21.62
N LEU A 353 23.25 44.26 -20.96
CA LEU A 353 23.05 44.37 -19.52
C LEU A 353 21.68 43.78 -19.07
N GLN A 354 20.61 44.00 -19.84
CA GLN A 354 19.29 43.46 -19.51
C GLN A 354 19.20 41.94 -19.72
N ALA A 355 19.76 41.42 -20.81
CA ALA A 355 19.81 39.97 -21.01
C ALA A 355 20.80 39.25 -20.06
N LEU A 356 21.80 39.95 -19.51
CA LEU A 356 22.58 39.52 -18.33
C LEU A 356 21.81 39.65 -17.00
N LYS A 357 20.61 40.24 -16.98
CA LYS A 357 19.77 40.51 -15.80
C LYS A 357 20.40 41.45 -14.76
N LEU A 358 21.25 42.37 -15.22
CA LEU A 358 21.92 43.37 -14.38
C LEU A 358 21.14 44.69 -14.26
N THR A 359 19.90 44.72 -14.78
CA THR A 359 19.04 45.90 -14.89
C THR A 359 17.72 45.67 -14.14
N ARG A 360 17.02 46.77 -13.81
CA ARG A 360 15.69 46.74 -13.18
C ARG A 360 14.56 46.53 -14.20
N ILE A 361 14.80 46.89 -15.47
CA ILE A 361 13.87 46.60 -16.56
C ILE A 361 13.88 45.10 -16.85
N HIS A 362 12.70 44.51 -16.88
CA HIS A 362 12.52 43.08 -17.19
C HIS A 362 11.65 42.82 -18.43
N THR A 363 11.07 43.88 -19.02
CA THR A 363 10.17 43.79 -20.17
C THR A 363 10.82 43.22 -21.44
N THR A 364 10.05 42.49 -22.24
CA THR A 364 10.47 41.98 -23.54
C THR A 364 9.32 42.00 -24.55
N LEU A 365 9.58 42.54 -25.75
CA LEU A 365 8.68 42.46 -26.89
C LEU A 365 8.95 41.22 -27.76
N LEU A 366 9.62 40.19 -27.22
CA LEU A 366 9.80 38.90 -27.90
C LEU A 366 8.46 38.15 -27.93
N PRO A 367 7.97 37.68 -29.10
CA PRO A 367 6.72 36.93 -29.18
C PRO A 367 6.73 35.69 -28.27
N ALA A 368 5.65 35.49 -27.51
CA ALA A 368 5.54 34.41 -26.52
C ALA A 368 5.68 33.02 -27.16
N GLU A 369 5.30 32.90 -28.43
CA GLU A 369 5.44 31.71 -29.27
C GLU A 369 6.92 31.38 -29.51
N ILE A 370 7.75 32.38 -29.85
CA ILE A 370 9.19 32.22 -30.05
C ILE A 370 9.87 31.90 -28.73
N ALA A 371 9.55 32.66 -27.67
CA ALA A 371 10.08 32.41 -26.32
C ALA A 371 9.76 30.99 -25.83
N THR A 372 8.56 30.49 -26.08
CA THR A 372 8.12 29.15 -25.68
C THR A 372 8.76 28.06 -26.55
N ALA A 373 8.77 28.21 -27.88
CA ALA A 373 9.44 27.29 -28.80
C ALA A 373 10.93 27.14 -28.45
N ARG A 374 11.59 28.22 -28.05
CA ARG A 374 12.99 28.21 -27.60
C ARG A 374 13.19 27.57 -26.22
N LYS A 375 12.31 27.84 -25.24
CA LYS A 375 12.30 27.12 -23.94
C LYS A 375 12.12 25.60 -24.14
N ILE A 376 11.29 25.18 -25.09
CA ILE A 376 11.13 23.77 -25.48
C ILE A 376 12.41 23.25 -26.15
N ARG A 377 12.97 23.96 -27.13
CA ARG A 377 14.19 23.55 -27.86
C ARG A 377 15.38 23.37 -26.91
N ARG A 378 15.59 24.29 -25.96
CA ARG A 378 16.64 24.20 -24.93
C ARG A 378 16.47 23.01 -23.98
N LYS A 379 15.22 22.57 -23.74
CA LYS A 379 14.91 21.36 -22.95
C LYS A 379 14.91 20.06 -23.77
N LYS A 380 14.83 20.12 -25.11
CA LYS A 380 14.70 18.93 -25.98
C LYS A 380 15.84 17.91 -25.81
N PRO A 381 17.14 18.29 -25.71
CA PRO A 381 18.21 17.31 -25.48
C PRO A 381 18.04 16.56 -24.16
N TRP A 382 17.67 17.26 -23.08
CA TRP A 382 17.39 16.68 -21.77
C TRP A 382 16.15 15.76 -21.80
N ALA A 383 15.08 16.16 -22.48
CA ALA A 383 13.90 15.31 -22.65
C ALA A 383 14.22 14.01 -23.43
N VAL A 384 15.05 14.08 -24.47
CA VAL A 384 15.53 12.91 -25.21
C VAL A 384 16.43 12.04 -24.34
N ALA A 385 17.33 12.62 -23.55
CA ALA A 385 18.18 11.88 -22.61
C ALA A 385 17.35 11.15 -21.55
N THR A 386 16.35 11.80 -20.94
CA THR A 386 15.43 11.16 -19.98
C THR A 386 14.63 10.03 -20.63
N ALA A 387 14.10 10.23 -21.86
CA ALA A 387 13.40 9.19 -22.58
C ALA A 387 14.30 7.99 -22.91
N ALA A 388 15.55 8.23 -23.34
CA ALA A 388 16.53 7.18 -23.58
C ALA A 388 16.88 6.41 -22.30
N SER A 389 17.07 7.09 -21.17
CA SER A 389 17.32 6.46 -19.86
C SER A 389 16.14 5.61 -19.39
N LEU A 390 14.90 6.05 -19.61
CA LEU A 390 13.70 5.26 -19.30
C LEU A 390 13.59 4.02 -20.19
N LEU A 391 13.83 4.16 -21.49
CA LEU A 391 13.87 3.02 -22.43
C LEU A 391 14.99 2.04 -22.09
N PHE A 392 16.16 2.52 -21.69
CA PHE A 392 17.27 1.67 -21.22
C PHE A 392 16.92 0.91 -19.94
N GLY A 393 16.28 1.58 -18.97
CA GLY A 393 15.77 0.94 -17.75
C GLY A 393 14.71 -0.13 -18.02
N LEU A 394 13.78 0.14 -18.94
CA LEU A 394 12.79 -0.85 -19.40
C LEU A 394 13.43 -2.02 -20.15
N ALA A 395 14.43 -1.77 -21.00
CA ALA A 395 15.18 -2.81 -21.69
C ALA A 395 15.98 -3.71 -20.72
N MET A 396 16.68 -3.12 -19.74
CA MET A 396 17.38 -3.85 -18.68
C MET A 396 16.42 -4.70 -17.84
N SER A 397 15.28 -4.13 -17.44
CA SER A 397 14.21 -4.86 -16.73
C SER A 397 13.70 -6.04 -17.55
N THR A 398 13.41 -5.83 -18.84
CA THR A 398 12.91 -6.86 -19.76
C THR A 398 13.95 -7.95 -20.00
N ALA A 399 15.23 -7.61 -20.13
CA ALA A 399 16.33 -8.58 -20.21
C ALA A 399 16.48 -9.39 -18.91
N GLY A 400 16.30 -8.76 -17.75
CA GLY A 400 16.26 -9.44 -16.45
C GLY A 400 15.13 -10.47 -16.36
N TYR A 401 13.89 -10.06 -16.67
CA TYR A 401 12.74 -10.98 -16.70
C TYR A 401 12.89 -12.07 -17.76
N SER A 402 13.46 -11.77 -18.93
CA SER A 402 13.74 -12.75 -19.98
C SER A 402 14.77 -13.79 -19.53
N ASN A 403 15.85 -13.37 -18.86
CA ASN A 403 16.84 -14.27 -18.28
C ASN A 403 16.22 -15.18 -17.22
N VAL A 404 15.34 -14.66 -16.35
CA VAL A 404 14.59 -15.48 -15.37
C VAL A 404 13.64 -16.44 -16.07
N ALA A 405 12.88 -16.00 -17.08
CA ALA A 405 12.02 -16.90 -17.86
C ALA A 405 12.84 -18.02 -18.56
N SER A 406 14.06 -17.71 -19.03
CA SER A 406 14.98 -18.68 -19.62
C SER A 406 15.59 -19.66 -18.61
N SER A 407 15.53 -19.37 -17.30
CA SER A 407 16.00 -20.28 -16.25
C SER A 407 14.93 -21.26 -15.77
N VAL A 408 13.65 -21.03 -16.13
CA VAL A 408 12.50 -21.90 -15.81
C VAL A 408 11.74 -22.38 -17.06
N SER A 409 12.31 -22.25 -18.25
CA SER A 409 11.59 -22.57 -19.49
C SER A 409 11.28 -24.08 -19.63
N SER A 410 10.09 -24.41 -20.11
CA SER A 410 9.66 -25.79 -20.39
C SER A 410 10.57 -26.49 -21.41
N THR A 411 11.27 -25.74 -22.26
CA THR A 411 12.32 -26.26 -23.15
C THR A 411 13.58 -26.79 -22.44
N LYS A 412 13.78 -26.49 -21.15
CA LYS A 412 14.82 -27.10 -20.31
C LYS A 412 14.28 -28.19 -19.38
N PHE A 413 13.05 -28.03 -18.88
CA PHE A 413 12.50 -28.89 -17.82
C PHE A 413 11.40 -29.87 -18.25
N GLY A 414 10.81 -29.75 -19.44
CA GLY A 414 9.70 -30.60 -19.88
C GLY A 414 10.01 -32.10 -19.89
N ASP A 415 11.25 -32.47 -20.20
CA ASP A 415 11.78 -33.83 -20.11
C ASP A 415 11.81 -34.39 -18.67
N VAL A 416 11.92 -33.51 -17.68
CA VAL A 416 11.92 -33.84 -16.25
C VAL A 416 10.49 -33.84 -15.72
N GLU A 417 9.68 -32.83 -16.05
CA GLU A 417 8.26 -32.73 -15.70
C GLU A 417 7.47 -33.95 -16.22
N SER A 418 7.72 -34.37 -17.47
CA SER A 418 7.14 -35.58 -18.07
C SER A 418 7.49 -36.85 -17.29
N LYS A 419 8.75 -36.97 -16.83
CA LYS A 419 9.20 -38.09 -15.98
C LYS A 419 8.56 -38.03 -14.58
N VAL A 420 8.36 -36.84 -14.02
CA VAL A 420 7.70 -36.64 -12.71
C VAL A 420 6.22 -37.01 -12.78
N GLU A 421 5.46 -36.58 -13.80
CA GLU A 421 4.06 -36.98 -13.97
C GLU A 421 3.92 -38.49 -14.26
N ALA A 422 4.85 -39.08 -15.03
CA ALA A 422 4.90 -40.54 -15.22
C ALA A 422 5.16 -41.30 -13.90
N LEU A 423 6.04 -40.78 -13.02
CA LEU A 423 6.30 -41.35 -11.70
C LEU A 423 5.08 -41.19 -10.77
N LYS A 424 4.45 -40.01 -10.76
CA LYS A 424 3.26 -39.68 -9.99
C LYS A 424 2.06 -40.57 -10.37
N LYS A 425 1.86 -40.82 -11.67
CA LYS A 425 0.86 -41.79 -12.16
C LYS A 425 1.14 -43.22 -11.67
N LYS A 426 2.39 -43.66 -11.64
CA LYS A 426 2.77 -44.95 -11.03
C LYS A 426 2.52 -44.97 -9.52
N LYS A 427 2.84 -43.89 -8.80
CA LYS A 427 2.56 -43.78 -7.36
C LYS A 427 1.07 -44.00 -7.06
N THR A 428 0.18 -43.29 -7.76
CA THR A 428 -1.27 -43.40 -7.54
C THR A 428 -1.82 -44.79 -7.91
N ASP A 429 -1.26 -45.45 -8.93
CA ASP A 429 -1.58 -46.85 -9.27
C ASP A 429 -1.18 -47.83 -8.13
N TYR A 430 -0.01 -47.64 -7.51
CA TYR A 430 0.41 -48.43 -6.35
C TYR A 430 -0.42 -48.11 -5.08
N GLU A 431 -0.76 -46.85 -4.83
CA GLU A 431 -1.64 -46.45 -3.70
C GLU A 431 -3.03 -47.09 -3.82
N GLY A 432 -3.61 -47.12 -5.03
CA GLY A 432 -4.87 -47.81 -5.31
C GLY A 432 -4.80 -49.32 -5.07
N LYS A 433 -3.72 -49.97 -5.54
CA LYS A 433 -3.48 -51.42 -5.34
C LYS A 433 -3.27 -51.79 -3.87
N PHE A 434 -2.54 -50.96 -3.12
CA PHE A 434 -2.35 -51.14 -1.69
C PHE A 434 -3.67 -51.05 -0.92
N SER A 435 -4.47 -50.01 -1.18
CA SER A 435 -5.78 -49.80 -0.54
C SER A 435 -6.75 -50.95 -0.81
N ALA A 436 -6.76 -51.50 -2.04
CA ALA A 436 -7.56 -52.69 -2.37
C ALA A 436 -7.14 -53.92 -1.55
N ALA A 437 -5.83 -54.21 -1.48
CA ALA A 437 -5.30 -55.35 -0.72
C ALA A 437 -5.53 -55.21 0.81
N GLU A 438 -5.39 -54.00 1.36
CA GLU A 438 -5.72 -53.71 2.76
C GLU A 438 -7.21 -53.96 3.07
N GLY A 439 -8.09 -53.61 2.13
CA GLY A 439 -9.53 -53.86 2.21
C GLY A 439 -9.92 -55.35 2.15
N GLU A 440 -9.15 -56.18 1.44
CA GLU A 440 -9.34 -57.64 1.44
C GLU A 440 -8.80 -58.27 2.73
N PHE A 441 -7.63 -57.84 3.20
CA PHE A 441 -7.04 -58.32 4.46
C PHE A 441 -7.98 -58.09 5.65
N LYS A 442 -8.56 -56.89 5.78
CA LYS A 442 -9.52 -56.57 6.85
C LYS A 442 -10.76 -57.47 6.83
N LYS A 443 -11.31 -57.78 5.65
CA LYS A 443 -12.45 -58.71 5.50
C LYS A 443 -12.09 -60.13 5.96
N ALA A 444 -10.88 -60.59 5.64
CA ALA A 444 -10.38 -61.90 6.09
C ALA A 444 -10.23 -61.94 7.62
N GLN A 445 -9.65 -60.87 8.21
CA GLN A 445 -9.48 -60.71 9.65
C GLN A 445 -10.81 -60.75 10.41
N GLU A 446 -11.80 -59.96 9.98
CA GLU A 446 -13.14 -59.97 10.57
C GLU A 446 -13.80 -61.35 10.54
N ASN A 447 -13.65 -62.08 9.43
CA ASN A 447 -14.26 -63.39 9.26
C ASN A 447 -13.58 -64.46 10.13
N GLY A 448 -12.26 -64.38 10.32
CA GLY A 448 -11.55 -65.18 11.32
C GLY A 448 -12.05 -64.90 12.74
N GLN A 449 -12.20 -63.63 13.11
CA GLN A 449 -12.62 -63.24 14.45
C GLN A 449 -14.07 -63.66 14.80
N LYS A 450 -14.97 -63.66 13.80
CA LYS A 450 -16.34 -64.22 13.91
C LYS A 450 -16.34 -65.72 14.23
N LEU A 451 -15.36 -66.48 13.76
CA LEU A 451 -15.23 -67.92 14.04
C LEU A 451 -14.66 -68.20 15.44
N VAL A 452 -13.63 -67.47 15.86
CA VAL A 452 -12.98 -67.66 17.17
C VAL A 452 -13.95 -67.33 18.33
N THR A 453 -14.71 -66.24 18.23
CA THR A 453 -15.64 -65.78 19.29
C THR A 453 -16.68 -66.85 19.70
N ALA A 454 -17.02 -67.78 18.82
CA ALA A 454 -17.95 -68.88 19.11
C ALA A 454 -17.34 -70.00 19.98
N ILE A 455 -16.00 -70.08 20.06
CA ILE A 455 -15.27 -71.03 20.90
C ILE A 455 -15.17 -70.45 22.32
N ASP A 456 -14.65 -69.22 22.45
CA ASP A 456 -14.40 -68.54 23.73
C ASP A 456 -15.69 -68.39 24.57
N THR A 457 -16.84 -68.25 23.92
CA THR A 457 -18.14 -68.11 24.59
C THR A 457 -18.73 -69.43 25.10
N ARG A 458 -18.18 -70.59 24.75
CA ARG A 458 -18.73 -71.91 25.12
C ARG A 458 -18.53 -72.22 26.61
N GLU A 459 -17.35 -71.99 27.15
CA GLU A 459 -16.99 -72.38 28.52
C GLU A 459 -17.73 -71.53 29.55
N MET A 460 -17.90 -70.23 29.27
CA MET A 460 -18.59 -69.28 30.13
C MET A 460 -20.04 -69.68 30.47
N TRP A 461 -20.75 -70.41 29.60
CA TRP A 461 -22.07 -70.95 29.93
C TRP A 461 -22.01 -72.03 31.02
N LEU A 462 -21.02 -72.90 30.99
CA LEU A 462 -20.83 -73.95 32.00
C LEU A 462 -20.50 -73.34 33.36
N GLU A 463 -19.71 -72.26 33.38
CA GLU A 463 -19.40 -71.52 34.60
C GLU A 463 -20.63 -70.89 35.23
N VAL A 464 -21.57 -70.33 34.45
CA VAL A 464 -22.84 -69.80 35.00
C VAL A 464 -23.72 -70.89 35.59
N TYR A 465 -23.86 -72.04 34.91
CA TYR A 465 -24.63 -73.16 35.48
C TYR A 465 -23.98 -73.70 36.76
N ARG A 466 -22.64 -73.73 36.83
CA ARG A 466 -21.89 -74.02 38.06
C ARG A 466 -22.18 -72.98 39.14
N ALA A 467 -22.07 -71.69 38.85
CA ALA A 467 -22.36 -70.62 39.80
C ALA A 467 -23.81 -70.67 40.33
N ILE A 468 -24.80 -70.96 39.47
CA ILE A 468 -26.20 -71.18 39.88
C ILE A 468 -26.31 -72.32 40.90
N ASN A 469 -25.66 -73.46 40.63
CA ASN A 469 -25.67 -74.64 41.50
C ASN A 469 -24.98 -74.40 42.84
N GLU A 470 -23.83 -73.70 42.83
CA GLU A 470 -23.04 -73.41 44.02
C GLU A 470 -23.63 -72.25 44.86
N CYS A 471 -24.57 -71.47 44.32
CA CYS A 471 -25.36 -70.51 45.09
C CYS A 471 -26.48 -71.17 45.92
N LEU A 472 -26.81 -72.44 45.69
CA LEU A 472 -27.87 -73.14 46.44
C LEU A 472 -27.35 -73.62 47.82
N PRO A 473 -28.18 -73.55 48.88
CA PRO A 473 -27.84 -74.13 50.18
C PRO A 473 -27.63 -75.64 50.14
N ARG A 474 -26.79 -76.14 51.04
CA ARG A 474 -26.45 -77.57 51.23
C ARG A 474 -26.63 -77.94 52.70
N ASP A 475 -27.26 -79.08 52.96
CA ASP A 475 -27.33 -79.68 54.30
C ASP A 475 -25.94 -80.28 54.64
N THR A 476 -25.37 -80.00 55.82
CA THR A 476 -24.01 -80.41 56.20
C THR A 476 -23.91 -81.09 57.57
N GLY A 477 -23.07 -82.11 57.69
CA GLY A 477 -22.94 -82.91 58.92
C GLY A 477 -24.29 -83.39 59.43
N ASN A 478 -24.55 -83.17 60.72
CA ASN A 478 -25.79 -83.56 61.41
C ASN A 478 -27.08 -82.99 60.77
N GLU A 479 -27.02 -81.96 59.92
CA GLU A 479 -28.19 -81.46 59.19
C GLU A 479 -28.72 -82.49 58.15
N GLN A 480 -27.87 -83.41 57.69
CA GLN A 480 -28.24 -84.41 56.69
C GLN A 480 -29.19 -85.47 57.28
N ASP A 481 -29.00 -85.82 58.55
CA ASP A 481 -29.72 -86.86 59.31
C ASP A 481 -31.08 -86.39 59.88
N ILE A 482 -31.44 -85.11 59.69
CA ILE A 482 -32.76 -84.58 60.06
C ILE A 482 -33.85 -85.26 59.23
N ASP A 483 -34.75 -86.05 59.80
CA ASP A 483 -35.81 -86.70 59.00
C ASP A 483 -36.89 -85.72 58.48
N ASP A 484 -37.22 -84.65 59.22
CA ASP A 484 -38.30 -83.75 58.80
C ASP A 484 -37.86 -82.81 57.67
N VAL A 485 -38.54 -82.93 56.53
CA VAL A 485 -38.29 -82.12 55.33
C VAL A 485 -38.53 -80.62 55.55
N THR A 486 -39.31 -80.22 56.57
CA THR A 486 -39.48 -78.79 56.91
C THR A 486 -38.30 -78.18 57.64
N LEU A 487 -37.34 -78.99 58.12
CA LEU A 487 -36.14 -78.52 58.82
C LEU A 487 -34.86 -78.67 57.99
N LYS A 488 -34.94 -79.22 56.77
CA LYS A 488 -33.81 -79.24 55.81
C LYS A 488 -33.66 -77.90 55.09
N ASN A 489 -32.41 -77.54 54.77
CA ASN A 489 -32.06 -76.33 54.03
C ASN A 489 -32.10 -76.56 52.51
N ARG A 490 -32.89 -77.53 52.03
CA ARG A 490 -32.87 -78.01 50.65
C ARG A 490 -33.74 -77.18 49.70
N VAL A 491 -33.15 -76.83 48.55
CA VAL A 491 -33.79 -76.08 47.46
C VAL A 491 -33.76 -76.90 46.17
N ASN A 492 -34.91 -77.08 45.54
CA ASN A 492 -35.04 -77.73 44.23
C ASN A 492 -35.30 -76.67 43.15
N ILE A 493 -34.43 -76.53 42.14
CA ILE A 493 -34.70 -75.65 40.98
C ILE A 493 -35.52 -76.41 39.94
N LYS A 494 -36.66 -75.84 39.53
CA LYS A 494 -37.58 -76.40 38.52
C LYS A 494 -37.27 -75.92 37.11
N SER A 495 -36.79 -74.68 36.96
CA SER A 495 -36.46 -74.12 35.67
C SER A 495 -35.36 -73.05 35.76
N VAL A 496 -34.57 -72.97 34.68
CA VAL A 496 -33.56 -71.95 34.45
C VAL A 496 -33.82 -71.39 33.05
N ILE A 497 -34.25 -70.14 32.94
CA ILE A 497 -34.59 -69.50 31.67
C ILE A 497 -33.66 -68.31 31.46
N ALA A 498 -32.77 -68.39 30.48
CA ALA A 498 -31.90 -67.30 30.06
C ALA A 498 -32.45 -66.61 28.80
N LYS A 499 -32.87 -65.36 28.92
CA LYS A 499 -33.35 -64.55 27.79
C LYS A 499 -32.29 -63.53 27.38
N LYS A 500 -31.88 -63.51 26.10
CA LYS A 500 -30.95 -62.48 25.59
C LYS A 500 -31.69 -61.16 25.37
N HIS A 501 -31.07 -60.07 25.78
CA HIS A 501 -31.51 -58.70 25.53
C HIS A 501 -30.41 -57.94 24.78
N ALA A 502 -30.79 -57.11 23.80
CA ALA A 502 -29.85 -56.20 23.12
C ALA A 502 -29.39 -55.06 24.04
N ASP A 503 -30.24 -54.68 24.99
CA ASP A 503 -29.89 -53.85 26.14
C ASP A 503 -30.67 -54.35 27.36
N VAL A 504 -29.98 -54.69 28.45
CA VAL A 504 -30.59 -55.14 29.72
C VAL A 504 -31.15 -53.99 30.56
N SER A 505 -30.84 -52.73 30.24
CA SER A 505 -31.35 -51.54 30.97
C SER A 505 -32.87 -51.53 31.06
N LYS A 506 -33.54 -51.92 29.97
CA LYS A 506 -35.00 -51.96 29.83
C LYS A 506 -35.64 -52.89 30.86
N TRP A 507 -35.01 -54.01 31.21
CA TRP A 507 -35.51 -54.92 32.25
C TRP A 507 -35.36 -54.32 33.66
N HIS A 508 -34.29 -53.56 33.92
CA HIS A 508 -34.07 -52.88 35.21
C HIS A 508 -35.10 -51.76 35.43
N SER A 509 -35.35 -50.93 34.41
CA SER A 509 -36.43 -49.94 34.43
C SER A 509 -37.81 -50.59 34.61
N GLU A 510 -38.12 -51.66 33.86
CA GLU A 510 -39.40 -52.36 34.02
C GLU A 510 -39.62 -52.92 35.43
N LEU A 511 -38.58 -53.41 36.10
CA LEU A 511 -38.66 -53.82 37.51
C LEU A 511 -38.85 -52.65 38.46
N LYS A 512 -38.14 -51.54 38.25
CA LYS A 512 -38.25 -50.34 39.08
C LYS A 512 -39.65 -49.75 39.02
N ASP A 513 -40.20 -49.61 37.82
CA ASP A 513 -41.48 -48.91 37.57
C ASP A 513 -42.70 -49.79 37.90
N LYS A 514 -42.66 -51.08 37.54
CA LYS A 514 -43.82 -51.99 37.64
C LYS A 514 -43.77 -52.92 38.86
N SER A 515 -42.70 -52.90 39.64
CA SER A 515 -42.44 -53.90 40.70
C SER A 515 -41.51 -53.38 41.82
N PRO A 516 -41.80 -52.23 42.46
CA PRO A 516 -40.93 -51.62 43.48
C PRO A 516 -40.61 -52.56 44.66
N ASN A 517 -41.60 -53.36 45.11
CA ASN A 517 -41.40 -54.33 46.20
C ASN A 517 -40.38 -55.44 45.87
N ILE A 518 -40.16 -55.73 44.58
CA ILE A 518 -39.12 -56.66 44.10
C ILE A 518 -37.79 -55.94 43.98
N PHE A 519 -37.79 -54.71 43.46
CA PHE A 519 -36.61 -53.86 43.29
C PHE A 519 -35.87 -53.61 44.62
N ILE A 520 -36.61 -53.48 45.74
CA ILE A 520 -36.02 -53.34 47.09
C ILE A 520 -35.09 -54.50 47.48
N SER A 521 -35.30 -55.71 46.95
CA SER A 521 -34.47 -56.90 47.25
C SER A 521 -33.10 -56.93 46.56
N MET A 522 -32.85 -56.00 45.64
CA MET A 522 -31.55 -55.84 44.98
C MET A 522 -30.50 -55.28 45.96
N LEU A 523 -29.20 -55.48 45.67
CA LEU A 523 -28.12 -54.82 46.41
C LEU A 523 -28.16 -53.30 46.17
N GLU A 524 -27.87 -52.47 47.18
CA GLU A 524 -28.04 -51.01 47.08
C GLU A 524 -27.28 -50.38 45.89
N LYS A 525 -26.00 -50.73 45.69
CA LYS A 525 -25.21 -50.27 44.53
C LYS A 525 -25.83 -50.67 43.18
N ASP A 526 -26.47 -51.85 43.10
CA ASP A 526 -27.16 -52.32 41.88
C ASP A 526 -28.49 -51.58 41.64
N LYS A 527 -29.08 -50.94 42.66
CA LYS A 527 -30.24 -50.04 42.50
C LYS A 527 -29.84 -48.69 41.90
N GLU A 528 -28.65 -48.21 42.26
CA GLU A 528 -28.07 -46.95 41.79
C GLU A 528 -27.58 -47.06 40.35
N THR A 529 -26.79 -48.09 40.02
CA THR A 529 -26.20 -48.26 38.68
C THR A 529 -27.01 -49.20 37.79
N ALA A 530 -27.90 -48.67 36.95
CA ALA A 530 -28.65 -49.49 35.99
C ALA A 530 -27.71 -50.21 34.99
N PRO A 531 -27.90 -51.53 34.71
CA PRO A 531 -27.04 -52.27 33.82
C PRO A 531 -27.35 -51.93 32.35
N SER A 532 -26.33 -51.54 31.58
CA SER A 532 -26.49 -51.14 30.17
C SER A 532 -25.82 -52.07 29.15
N GLY A 533 -26.34 -52.12 27.94
CA GLY A 533 -25.78 -52.89 26.82
C GLY A 533 -26.21 -54.37 26.79
N PRO A 534 -25.71 -55.15 25.83
CA PRO A 534 -26.19 -56.51 25.58
C PRO A 534 -25.87 -57.45 26.74
N GLY A 535 -26.80 -58.36 27.02
CA GLY A 535 -26.67 -59.33 28.12
C GLY A 535 -27.82 -60.32 28.17
N TYR A 536 -27.82 -61.15 29.20
CA TYR A 536 -28.85 -62.15 29.46
C TYR A 536 -29.57 -61.83 30.77
N VAL A 537 -30.89 -61.98 30.79
CA VAL A 537 -31.67 -62.02 32.03
C VAL A 537 -31.98 -63.47 32.33
N PHE A 538 -31.47 -63.98 33.45
CA PHE A 538 -31.83 -65.28 33.98
C PHE A 538 -33.08 -65.17 34.85
N THR A 539 -33.94 -66.18 34.75
CA THR A 539 -35.04 -66.43 35.67
C THR A 539 -34.90 -67.84 36.21
N LEU A 540 -34.74 -67.95 37.53
CA LEU A 540 -34.74 -69.21 38.26
C LEU A 540 -36.10 -69.37 38.95
N THR A 541 -36.79 -70.48 38.73
CA THR A 541 -37.98 -70.84 39.54
C THR A 541 -37.67 -72.14 40.27
N GLY A 542 -37.95 -72.19 41.57
CA GLY A 542 -37.65 -73.34 42.43
C GLY A 542 -38.70 -73.56 43.52
N GLU A 543 -38.48 -74.58 44.33
CA GLU A 543 -39.26 -74.87 45.54
C GLU A 543 -38.37 -75.22 46.74
N HIS A 544 -38.87 -74.94 47.94
CA HIS A 544 -38.36 -75.51 49.20
C HIS A 544 -39.54 -75.87 50.11
N TYR A 545 -39.23 -76.62 51.17
CA TYR A 545 -40.18 -77.05 52.19
C TYR A 545 -39.83 -76.49 53.58
N ARG A 546 -38.69 -75.77 53.71
CA ARG A 546 -38.23 -75.18 54.99
C ARG A 546 -39.33 -74.32 55.63
N HIS A 547 -39.71 -74.69 56.85
CA HIS A 547 -40.64 -73.99 57.72
C HIS A 547 -40.33 -74.37 59.17
N ASP A 548 -39.94 -73.38 59.98
CA ASP A 548 -39.58 -73.58 61.38
C ASP A 548 -40.79 -73.22 62.29
N PRO A 549 -41.24 -74.12 63.17
CA PRO A 549 -42.41 -73.87 64.02
C PRO A 549 -42.09 -73.17 65.35
N ASN A 550 -40.80 -73.02 65.71
CA ASN A 550 -40.39 -72.46 67.02
C ASN A 550 -39.87 -71.01 66.95
N ASP A 551 -39.88 -70.39 65.77
CA ASP A 551 -39.38 -69.03 65.54
C ASP A 551 -40.54 -68.10 65.15
N ASP A 552 -40.98 -67.24 66.09
CA ASP A 552 -42.19 -66.44 65.92
C ASP A 552 -41.93 -65.14 65.13
N THR A 553 -42.85 -64.83 64.24
CA THR A 553 -42.89 -63.72 63.27
C THR A 553 -42.00 -63.81 62.00
N LYS A 554 -42.70 -63.88 60.85
CA LYS A 554 -42.28 -63.37 59.52
C LYS A 554 -41.10 -64.03 58.77
N GLN A 555 -40.57 -65.17 59.20
CA GLN A 555 -39.36 -65.78 58.61
C GLN A 555 -39.50 -66.56 57.29
N LEU A 556 -40.70 -66.91 56.81
CA LEU A 556 -40.88 -67.72 55.58
C LEU A 556 -40.14 -67.13 54.36
N GLN A 557 -40.35 -65.84 54.07
CA GLN A 557 -39.67 -65.15 52.97
C GLN A 557 -38.17 -64.89 53.21
N ASN A 558 -37.65 -65.13 54.42
CA ASN A 558 -36.25 -64.86 54.73
C ASN A 558 -35.34 -66.00 54.29
N PHE A 559 -35.82 -67.26 54.25
CA PHE A 559 -34.98 -68.40 53.87
C PHE A 559 -34.35 -68.24 52.48
N VAL A 560 -35.17 -67.98 51.44
CA VAL A 560 -34.67 -67.80 50.07
C VAL A 560 -33.78 -66.56 49.95
N LYS A 561 -34.12 -65.46 50.64
CA LYS A 561 -33.33 -64.23 50.61
C LYS A 561 -31.96 -64.41 51.28
N HIS A 562 -31.92 -65.06 52.45
CA HIS A 562 -30.72 -65.25 53.25
C HIS A 562 -29.79 -66.33 52.67
N TYR A 563 -30.33 -67.45 52.19
CA TYR A 563 -29.53 -68.61 51.76
C TYR A 563 -29.32 -68.74 50.25
N VAL A 564 -30.18 -68.15 49.41
CA VAL A 564 -30.06 -68.24 47.94
C VAL A 564 -29.71 -66.89 47.33
N LEU A 565 -30.50 -65.84 47.59
CA LEU A 565 -30.28 -64.52 47.00
C LEU A 565 -28.95 -63.90 47.45
N SER A 566 -28.60 -64.02 48.74
CA SER A 566 -27.32 -63.51 49.26
C SER A 566 -26.11 -64.12 48.54
N ASN A 567 -26.17 -65.39 48.14
CA ASN A 567 -25.11 -66.04 47.38
C ASN A 567 -24.98 -65.47 45.96
N PHE A 568 -26.11 -65.22 45.27
CA PHE A 568 -26.11 -64.51 43.99
C PHE A 568 -25.64 -63.04 44.10
N GLN A 569 -25.57 -62.48 45.30
CA GLN A 569 -25.08 -61.13 45.58
C GLN A 569 -23.60 -61.10 46.07
N LYS A 570 -22.95 -62.25 46.32
CA LYS A 570 -21.52 -62.34 46.68
C LYS A 570 -20.62 -62.32 45.44
N PHE A 571 -19.40 -61.79 45.58
CA PHE A 571 -18.42 -61.74 44.49
C PHE A 571 -17.98 -63.13 44.02
N GLU A 572 -17.69 -64.00 44.99
CA GLU A 572 -17.41 -65.42 44.86
C GLU A 572 -18.12 -66.15 46.02
N VAL A 573 -18.48 -67.42 45.83
CA VAL A 573 -19.15 -68.27 46.82
C VAL A 573 -18.31 -69.52 47.05
N GLN A 574 -17.99 -69.83 48.30
CA GLN A 574 -17.39 -71.10 48.69
C GLN A 574 -18.40 -71.90 49.50
N GLN A 575 -18.63 -73.15 49.11
CA GLN A 575 -19.51 -74.08 49.80
C GLN A 575 -18.66 -75.02 50.68
N PRO A 576 -19.22 -75.56 51.77
CA PRO A 576 -18.57 -76.63 52.52
C PRO A 576 -18.20 -77.80 51.58
N GLY A 577 -16.93 -78.21 51.62
CA GLY A 577 -16.38 -79.25 50.73
C GLY A 577 -15.83 -78.78 49.37
N THR A 578 -15.95 -77.50 48.98
CA THR A 578 -15.34 -77.01 47.73
C THR A 578 -13.94 -76.42 47.96
N THR A 579 -12.94 -76.94 47.24
CA THR A 579 -11.51 -76.58 47.36
C THR A 579 -11.13 -75.20 46.85
N GLN A 580 -11.98 -74.54 46.06
CA GLN A 580 -11.77 -73.17 45.58
C GLN A 580 -13.10 -72.39 45.62
N PRO A 581 -13.07 -71.07 45.86
CA PRO A 581 -14.25 -70.22 45.75
C PRO A 581 -14.71 -70.15 44.29
N ILE A 582 -16.02 -70.17 44.09
CA ILE A 582 -16.67 -70.19 42.78
C ILE A 582 -17.05 -68.75 42.41
N PRO A 583 -16.56 -68.21 41.28
CA PRO A 583 -16.90 -66.85 40.89
C PRO A 583 -18.41 -66.73 40.60
N VAL A 584 -19.04 -65.69 41.15
CA VAL A 584 -20.46 -65.39 40.92
C VAL A 584 -20.56 -64.02 40.25
N ARG A 585 -20.48 -62.91 41.01
CA ARG A 585 -20.44 -61.58 40.37
C ARG A 585 -19.20 -61.36 39.51
N LYS A 586 -18.11 -62.07 39.81
CA LYS A 586 -16.89 -62.11 39.01
C LYS A 586 -17.06 -62.78 37.62
N LEU A 587 -18.14 -63.53 37.38
CA LEU A 587 -18.55 -63.99 36.03
C LEU A 587 -19.42 -62.96 35.26
N GLY A 588 -19.72 -61.81 35.87
CA GLY A 588 -20.67 -60.82 35.35
C GLY A 588 -22.14 -61.09 35.73
N ILE A 589 -22.40 -61.94 36.73
CA ILE A 589 -23.73 -62.08 37.36
C ILE A 589 -23.97 -60.86 38.26
N THR A 590 -25.06 -60.12 38.06
CA THR A 590 -25.34 -58.86 38.78
C THR A 590 -26.86 -58.63 38.90
N HIS A 591 -27.29 -57.63 39.67
CA HIS A 591 -28.69 -57.20 39.77
C HIS A 591 -29.64 -58.34 40.22
N ALA A 592 -29.15 -59.22 41.10
CA ALA A 592 -29.93 -60.35 41.60
C ALA A 592 -31.08 -59.88 42.51
N VAL A 593 -32.31 -60.27 42.18
CA VAL A 593 -33.56 -59.92 42.87
C VAL A 593 -34.44 -61.13 43.16
N PHE A 594 -35.13 -61.09 44.29
CA PHE A 594 -36.18 -62.05 44.67
C PHE A 594 -37.53 -61.52 44.19
N LYS A 595 -38.18 -62.25 43.28
CA LYS A 595 -39.37 -61.80 42.55
C LYS A 595 -40.68 -62.14 43.27
N SER A 596 -40.80 -63.36 43.76
CA SER A 596 -42.01 -63.84 44.42
C SER A 596 -41.76 -65.17 45.12
N GLU A 597 -42.61 -65.47 46.09
CA GLU A 597 -42.73 -66.77 46.74
C GLU A 597 -44.21 -67.02 47.03
N SER A 598 -44.68 -68.25 46.79
CA SER A 598 -46.05 -68.66 47.05
C SER A 598 -46.09 -69.96 47.84
N PRO A 599 -46.58 -69.97 49.10
CA PRO A 599 -46.82 -71.21 49.83
C PRO A 599 -48.00 -71.95 49.21
N LYS A 600 -47.84 -73.26 49.01
CA LYS A 600 -48.90 -74.17 48.55
C LYS A 600 -48.98 -75.34 49.51
N GLN A 601 -50.17 -75.64 50.03
CA GLN A 601 -50.36 -76.80 50.89
C GLN A 601 -50.02 -78.08 50.13
N PHE A 602 -49.17 -78.90 50.73
CA PHE A 602 -48.65 -80.13 50.15
C PHE A 602 -48.82 -81.27 51.15
N ASN A 603 -49.43 -82.37 50.69
CA ASN A 603 -49.58 -83.58 51.52
C ASN A 603 -48.26 -84.36 51.48
N TYR A 604 -47.51 -84.31 52.58
CA TYR A 604 -46.27 -85.02 52.76
C TYR A 604 -46.51 -86.35 53.49
N PHE A 605 -45.82 -87.39 53.00
CA PHE A 605 -45.92 -88.76 53.49
C PHE A 605 -44.49 -89.20 53.89
N PRO A 606 -44.09 -89.07 55.16
CA PRO A 606 -42.69 -89.23 55.57
C PRO A 606 -42.09 -90.59 55.20
N LYS A 607 -42.88 -91.67 55.32
CA LYS A 607 -42.49 -93.05 55.01
C LYS A 607 -42.69 -93.42 53.52
N GLY A 608 -42.84 -92.40 52.66
CA GLY A 608 -43.15 -92.55 51.24
C GLY A 608 -44.61 -92.95 50.97
N LYS A 609 -45.13 -92.59 49.80
CA LYS A 609 -46.47 -92.98 49.36
C LYS A 609 -46.40 -94.34 48.66
N LYS A 610 -47.07 -95.37 49.19
CA LYS A 610 -47.09 -96.72 48.56
C LYS A 610 -47.80 -96.65 47.21
N SER A 611 -47.03 -96.66 46.13
CA SER A 611 -47.56 -96.74 44.77
C SER A 611 -48.30 -98.07 44.56
N LYS A 612 -49.53 -98.01 44.04
CA LYS A 612 -50.20 -99.22 43.52
C LYS A 612 -49.50 -99.62 42.23
N GLY A 613 -48.68 -100.67 42.32
CA GLY A 613 -47.81 -101.09 41.21
C GLY A 613 -48.58 -101.54 39.98
N ALA A 614 -48.15 -101.08 38.82
CA ALA A 614 -48.45 -101.67 37.53
C ALA A 614 -47.12 -101.89 36.79
N ALA A 615 -46.78 -103.15 36.53
CA ALA A 615 -45.77 -103.52 35.55
C ALA A 615 -46.41 -103.46 34.13
N SER A 616 -45.70 -103.56 33.01
CA SER A 616 -44.37 -104.14 32.80
C SER A 616 -43.73 -103.72 31.45
N THR A 617 -42.39 -103.76 31.39
CA THR A 617 -41.53 -104.10 30.23
C THR A 617 -41.54 -103.29 28.92
N LYS A 618 -40.32 -103.27 28.32
CA LYS A 618 -39.97 -103.02 26.90
C LYS A 618 -40.16 -101.59 26.37
N SER A 619 -39.29 -101.09 25.48
CA SER A 619 -37.92 -101.52 25.13
C SER A 619 -37.19 -100.38 24.42
N ALA A 620 -35.88 -100.28 24.57
CA ALA A 620 -35.07 -99.29 23.86
C ALA A 620 -34.75 -99.76 22.43
N THR A 621 -35.19 -98.99 21.43
CA THR A 621 -34.67 -99.03 20.05
C THR A 621 -34.64 -97.60 19.51
N GLY A 622 -33.54 -97.19 18.88
CA GLY A 622 -33.43 -95.86 18.27
C GLY A 622 -34.03 -95.79 16.86
N GLY A 623 -34.37 -94.58 16.41
CA GLY A 623 -34.81 -94.31 15.03
C GLY A 623 -34.89 -92.80 14.73
N PHE A 624 -34.12 -92.34 13.74
CA PHE A 624 -34.28 -91.01 13.15
C PHE A 624 -35.56 -90.98 12.29
N GLY A 625 -36.39 -89.92 12.37
CA GLY A 625 -37.70 -89.93 11.69
C GLY A 625 -38.48 -88.60 11.63
N GLN A 626 -37.92 -87.60 10.94
CA GLN A 626 -38.62 -86.70 10.00
C GLN A 626 -40.00 -86.04 10.34
N ILE A 627 -39.95 -84.70 10.52
CA ILE A 627 -40.83 -83.64 9.95
C ILE A 627 -42.37 -83.83 9.91
N GLY A 628 -43.12 -82.89 10.51
CA GLY A 628 -44.29 -82.26 9.86
C GLY A 628 -45.59 -82.07 10.68
N GLY A 629 -46.28 -80.92 10.49
CA GLY A 629 -47.69 -80.68 10.87
C GLY A 629 -48.01 -80.59 12.38
N ALA A 630 -48.22 -79.45 13.07
CA ALA A 630 -48.98 -78.21 12.83
C ALA A 630 -50.43 -78.18 13.37
N ARG A 631 -50.57 -77.83 14.67
CA ARG A 631 -51.78 -77.24 15.33
C ARG A 631 -52.98 -78.24 15.51
N PRO A 632 -54.09 -77.93 16.24
CA PRO A 632 -54.50 -76.62 16.80
C PRO A 632 -55.09 -76.57 18.24
N ASN A 633 -55.02 -75.36 18.83
CA ASN A 633 -56.04 -74.63 19.61
C ASN A 633 -56.58 -75.12 21.00
N THR A 634 -57.16 -74.12 21.72
CA THR A 634 -58.24 -74.18 22.74
C THR A 634 -58.02 -74.87 24.09
N GLY A 635 -58.47 -74.18 25.17
CA GLY A 635 -59.36 -74.86 26.13
C GLY A 635 -59.12 -74.76 27.64
N ILE A 636 -58.74 -73.61 28.21
CA ILE A 636 -59.08 -73.30 29.62
C ILE A 636 -60.26 -72.33 29.57
N GLY A 637 -61.35 -72.46 30.34
CA GLY A 637 -61.64 -73.39 31.44
C GLY A 637 -62.29 -72.61 32.57
N ALA A 638 -63.60 -72.78 32.78
CA ALA A 638 -64.39 -71.92 33.66
C ALA A 638 -64.11 -72.16 35.16
N THR A 639 -64.36 -71.14 35.97
CA THR A 639 -64.11 -71.09 37.42
C THR A 639 -65.04 -72.00 38.23
N PRO A 640 -64.53 -72.72 39.24
CA PRO A 640 -65.36 -73.31 40.30
C PRO A 640 -65.60 -72.31 41.44
N THR A 641 -66.84 -72.22 41.91
CA THR A 641 -67.20 -71.51 43.15
C THR A 641 -66.85 -72.35 44.37
N ALA A 642 -66.51 -71.72 45.50
CA ALA A 642 -66.20 -72.43 46.74
C ALA A 642 -67.45 -72.73 47.59
N THR A 643 -67.44 -73.86 48.29
CA THR A 643 -68.30 -74.12 49.46
C THR A 643 -67.49 -74.83 50.55
N SER A 644 -67.78 -74.53 51.81
CA SER A 644 -67.02 -74.96 52.99
C SER A 644 -67.42 -76.34 53.50
N GLY A 645 -66.47 -77.03 54.17
CA GLY A 645 -66.71 -78.33 54.81
C GLY A 645 -65.53 -78.80 55.65
N THR A 646 -65.36 -78.26 56.85
CA THR A 646 -64.40 -78.73 57.86
C THR A 646 -64.90 -80.00 58.55
N VAL A 647 -64.17 -81.10 58.43
CA VAL A 647 -64.26 -82.26 59.33
C VAL A 647 -62.86 -82.80 59.58
N ASP A 648 -62.38 -82.72 60.82
CA ASP A 648 -61.21 -83.47 61.26
C ASP A 648 -61.56 -84.96 61.34
N GLY A 649 -60.70 -85.81 60.79
CA GLY A 649 -60.92 -87.25 60.78
C GLY A 649 -59.68 -88.02 60.39
N GLN A 650 -59.21 -88.90 61.27
CA GLN A 650 -58.21 -89.91 60.94
C GLN A 650 -58.75 -90.82 59.85
N SER A 651 -57.94 -91.08 58.81
CA SER A 651 -58.25 -92.15 57.87
C SER A 651 -58.12 -93.51 58.56
N LYS A 652 -58.98 -94.46 58.19
CA LYS A 652 -58.61 -95.88 58.29
C LYS A 652 -57.41 -96.11 57.36
N ASP A 653 -56.60 -97.13 57.69
CA ASP A 653 -55.21 -97.29 57.27
C ASP A 653 -54.28 -96.25 57.93
N GLY A 654 -53.24 -96.74 58.61
CA GLY A 654 -52.34 -95.96 59.48
C GLY A 654 -51.34 -95.09 58.72
N GLU A 655 -51.82 -94.25 57.79
CA GLU A 655 -50.99 -93.30 57.06
C GLU A 655 -50.75 -92.02 57.87
N GLU A 656 -49.50 -91.82 58.29
CA GLU A 656 -49.05 -90.63 59.03
C GLU A 656 -48.93 -89.41 58.08
N ARG A 657 -50.08 -88.82 57.74
CA ARG A 657 -50.20 -87.70 56.80
C ARG A 657 -49.91 -86.35 57.49
N LYS A 658 -48.81 -85.70 57.12
CA LYS A 658 -48.55 -84.28 57.44
C LYS A 658 -48.98 -83.38 56.27
N VAL A 659 -49.66 -82.28 56.56
CA VAL A 659 -49.83 -81.17 55.60
C VAL A 659 -48.73 -80.16 55.87
N ILE A 660 -47.89 -79.87 54.88
CA ILE A 660 -46.77 -78.92 54.99
C ILE A 660 -46.87 -77.87 53.88
N ASN A 661 -46.18 -76.74 54.07
CA ASN A 661 -46.09 -75.71 53.04
C ASN A 661 -44.96 -76.04 52.06
N ARG A 662 -45.29 -76.11 50.76
CA ARG A 662 -44.32 -76.12 49.66
C ARG A 662 -44.24 -74.72 49.08
N ASN A 663 -43.12 -74.05 49.28
CA ASN A 663 -42.93 -72.66 48.90
C ASN A 663 -42.29 -72.60 47.52
N GLU A 664 -43.05 -72.19 46.51
CA GLU A 664 -42.54 -72.00 45.15
C GLU A 664 -42.09 -70.56 44.96
N PHE A 665 -40.79 -70.36 44.70
CA PHE A 665 -40.14 -69.05 44.61
C PHE A 665 -39.59 -68.76 43.22
N THR A 666 -39.28 -67.49 42.94
CA THR A 666 -38.57 -67.07 41.72
C THR A 666 -37.54 -65.98 42.00
N ILE A 667 -36.34 -66.16 41.45
CA ILE A 667 -35.22 -65.20 41.44
C ILE A 667 -34.95 -64.77 40.00
N GLN A 668 -34.55 -63.52 39.80
CA GLN A 668 -34.00 -63.05 38.51
C GLN A 668 -32.64 -62.38 38.72
N PHE A 669 -31.76 -62.47 37.72
CA PHE A 669 -30.47 -61.75 37.71
C PHE A 669 -30.03 -61.44 36.27
N VAL A 670 -29.15 -60.45 36.12
CA VAL A 670 -28.47 -60.14 34.85
C VAL A 670 -27.16 -60.91 34.78
N TRP A 671 -26.87 -61.50 33.63
CA TRP A 671 -25.54 -62.01 33.29
C TRP A 671 -25.00 -61.31 32.05
N LYS A 672 -23.79 -60.77 32.15
CA LYS A 672 -22.97 -60.36 31.01
C LYS A 672 -21.75 -61.30 30.94
N PRO A 673 -21.58 -62.09 29.87
CA PRO A 673 -20.43 -62.98 29.73
C PRO A 673 -19.13 -62.17 29.88
N THR A 674 -18.31 -62.53 30.85
CA THR A 674 -17.04 -61.85 31.17
C THR A 674 -15.93 -62.89 31.03
N SER A 675 -15.07 -62.78 30.02
CA SER A 675 -14.01 -63.76 29.76
C SER A 675 -13.02 -63.80 30.93
N ALA A 676 -12.29 -64.90 31.11
CA ALA A 676 -11.39 -65.08 32.27
C ALA A 676 -10.36 -63.95 32.44
N ILE A 677 -9.95 -63.32 31.34
CA ILE A 677 -8.98 -62.20 31.30
C ILE A 677 -9.61 -60.87 31.74
N GLU A 678 -10.91 -60.67 31.45
CA GLU A 678 -11.66 -59.44 31.75
C GLU A 678 -12.24 -59.40 33.18
N ARG A 679 -12.07 -60.47 33.96
CA ARG A 679 -12.67 -60.57 35.31
C ARG A 679 -11.95 -59.63 36.27
N PRO A 680 -12.66 -58.78 37.02
CA PRO A 680 -12.04 -57.94 38.04
C PRO A 680 -11.34 -58.81 39.08
N ALA A 681 -10.11 -58.45 39.45
CA ALA A 681 -9.32 -59.18 40.45
C ALA A 681 -9.85 -58.97 41.88
N VAL A 682 -10.46 -57.82 42.15
CA VAL A 682 -11.00 -57.39 43.45
C VAL A 682 -12.49 -57.06 43.29
N ASP A 683 -13.28 -57.32 44.35
CA ASP A 683 -14.70 -57.01 44.40
C ASP A 683 -14.97 -55.49 44.33
N PRO A 684 -15.59 -54.96 43.25
CA PRO A 684 -15.88 -53.53 43.12
C PRO A 684 -16.88 -52.98 44.16
N LEU A 685 -17.54 -53.87 44.91
CA LEU A 685 -18.53 -53.49 45.91
C LEU A 685 -17.89 -53.17 47.27
N LYS A 686 -16.73 -53.72 47.60
CA LYS A 686 -16.05 -53.49 48.89
C LYS A 686 -15.30 -52.15 48.91
N PRO A 687 -15.30 -51.41 50.03
CA PRO A 687 -14.37 -50.30 50.22
C PRO A 687 -12.94 -50.85 50.39
N VAL A 688 -11.97 -50.15 49.80
CA VAL A 688 -10.55 -50.50 49.93
C VAL A 688 -10.01 -49.94 51.24
N ALA A 689 -9.46 -50.80 52.11
CA ALA A 689 -8.77 -50.38 53.32
C ALA A 689 -7.37 -49.82 52.99
N ALA A 690 -6.87 -48.87 53.79
CA ALA A 690 -5.65 -48.12 53.49
C ALA A 690 -4.55 -48.28 54.56
N GLU A 691 -3.49 -49.02 54.21
CA GLU A 691 -2.20 -49.23 54.88
C GLU A 691 -1.23 -49.77 53.80
N GLY A 692 0.11 -49.61 53.82
CA GLY A 692 1.01 -48.81 54.64
C GLY A 692 2.50 -49.12 54.31
N ALA A 693 3.35 -48.09 54.13
CA ALA A 693 4.84 -48.07 54.14
C ALA A 693 5.70 -49.08 53.31
N VAL A 694 6.28 -48.62 52.18
CA VAL A 694 7.72 -48.26 51.97
C VAL A 694 8.78 -49.04 52.79
N PRO A 695 9.88 -49.63 52.22
CA PRO A 695 10.89 -48.94 51.37
C PRO A 695 11.50 -49.75 50.17
N ALA A 696 12.51 -49.18 49.50
CA ALA A 696 13.21 -49.71 48.32
C ALA A 696 14.68 -50.13 48.60
N ASN A 697 15.30 -50.95 47.72
CA ASN A 697 16.65 -50.68 47.19
C ASN A 697 17.09 -51.57 45.98
N ALA A 698 18.02 -51.04 45.15
CA ALA A 698 18.99 -51.72 44.26
C ALA A 698 18.47 -52.66 43.12
N SER A 699 19.20 -52.96 42.03
CA SER A 699 20.59 -52.63 41.61
C SER A 699 20.74 -52.47 40.07
N ASN A 700 21.79 -51.77 39.62
CA ASN A 700 22.13 -51.51 38.20
C ASN A 700 22.66 -52.71 37.41
N ASN A 701 22.40 -52.74 36.08
CA ASN A 701 23.36 -52.80 34.95
C ASN A 701 22.64 -53.24 33.65
N SER A 702 23.10 -52.98 32.42
CA SER A 702 24.03 -52.01 31.80
C SER A 702 23.95 -52.26 30.28
N LEU A 703 23.71 -51.31 29.37
CA LEU A 703 24.69 -50.37 28.79
C LEU A 703 23.98 -49.48 27.74
N ALA A 704 24.48 -48.26 27.58
CA ALA A 704 24.36 -47.40 26.38
C ALA A 704 25.79 -47.26 25.79
N PRO A 705 26.04 -46.81 24.52
CA PRO A 705 25.38 -45.69 23.82
C PRO A 705 25.15 -45.98 22.30
N THR A 706 24.93 -45.06 21.34
CA THR A 706 25.19 -43.60 21.25
C THR A 706 24.36 -42.93 20.15
N GLN A 707 23.87 -41.70 20.41
CA GLN A 707 23.60 -40.60 19.46
C GLN A 707 22.56 -40.83 18.32
N GLY A 708 21.93 -39.79 17.75
CA GLY A 708 22.04 -38.34 17.99
C GLY A 708 20.69 -37.61 17.90
N THR A 709 20.62 -36.38 18.40
CA THR A 709 19.37 -35.64 18.70
C THR A 709 19.13 -34.47 17.70
N PRO A 710 18.13 -33.58 17.83
CA PRO A 710 17.00 -33.59 16.89
C PRO A 710 16.85 -32.31 16.04
N THR A 711 15.80 -32.29 15.21
CA THR A 711 15.27 -31.08 14.56
C THR A 711 14.58 -30.13 15.56
N ALA A 712 14.51 -28.84 15.20
CA ALA A 712 13.84 -27.80 15.99
C ALA A 712 12.53 -27.33 15.31
N SER A 713 11.64 -26.72 16.11
CA SER A 713 10.49 -25.93 15.65
C SER A 713 10.38 -24.64 16.48
N PRO A 714 10.06 -23.48 15.88
CA PRO A 714 10.05 -22.19 16.57
C PRO A 714 8.67 -21.78 17.11
N ASN A 715 8.64 -20.75 17.97
CA ASN A 715 7.45 -19.94 18.24
C ASN A 715 7.87 -18.45 18.42
N PRO A 716 7.03 -17.44 18.13
CA PRO A 716 7.49 -16.07 17.82
C PRO A 716 7.30 -15.03 18.94
N GLY A 717 7.88 -13.84 18.78
CA GLY A 717 7.57 -12.66 19.61
C GLY A 717 8.20 -11.33 19.14
N ALA A 718 7.36 -10.28 19.13
CA ALA A 718 7.67 -8.83 19.16
C ALA A 718 8.52 -8.14 18.05
N ALA A 719 7.89 -7.12 17.43
CA ALA A 719 8.52 -5.88 16.91
C ALA A 719 8.26 -4.74 17.95
N PRO A 720 8.68 -3.45 17.83
CA PRO A 720 9.03 -2.62 16.64
C PRO A 720 10.51 -2.08 16.70
N VAL A 721 11.01 -0.92 16.23
CA VAL A 721 10.47 0.40 15.82
C VAL A 721 11.36 1.18 14.81
N THR A 722 10.73 2.08 14.04
CA THR A 722 11.17 3.36 13.42
C THR A 722 12.64 3.66 13.01
N ALA A 723 12.80 3.83 11.69
CA ALA A 723 13.09 5.11 10.99
C ALA A 723 14.53 5.68 10.76
N THR A 724 14.76 5.98 9.47
CA THR A 724 15.56 7.08 8.86
C THR A 724 17.11 7.03 8.81
N PRO A 725 17.76 7.67 7.80
CA PRO A 725 19.13 7.32 7.34
C PRO A 725 20.10 8.52 7.16
N VAL A 726 21.23 8.30 6.45
CA VAL A 726 22.15 9.31 5.82
C VAL A 726 23.17 9.98 6.78
N PRO A 727 24.42 10.34 6.36
CA PRO A 727 25.32 9.82 5.31
C PRO A 727 26.70 9.34 5.86
N GLY A 728 27.55 8.78 4.98
CA GLY A 728 28.99 8.61 5.25
C GLY A 728 29.78 8.27 3.97
N ASN A 729 30.72 9.13 3.56
CA ASN A 729 31.47 9.01 2.30
C ASN A 729 32.97 9.29 2.53
N VAL A 730 33.86 8.37 2.13
CA VAL A 730 35.32 8.59 2.00
C VAL A 730 35.95 7.46 1.13
N PRO A 731 37.07 7.69 0.41
CA PRO A 731 37.43 6.95 -0.82
C PRO A 731 38.51 5.84 -0.67
N PRO A 732 38.85 5.07 -1.74
CA PRO A 732 39.59 3.79 -1.63
C PRO A 732 41.11 3.87 -1.87
N VAL A 733 41.81 2.78 -1.53
CA VAL A 733 43.25 2.50 -1.78
C VAL A 733 43.40 1.04 -2.29
N PRO A 734 44.31 0.71 -3.23
CA PRO A 734 44.16 -0.47 -4.10
C PRO A 734 44.97 -1.72 -3.68
N GLY A 735 44.71 -2.86 -4.34
CA GLY A 735 45.47 -4.10 -4.14
C GLY A 735 45.30 -5.19 -5.20
N LYS A 736 46.14 -5.12 -6.24
CA LYS A 736 46.43 -6.13 -7.30
C LYS A 736 45.33 -6.40 -8.34
#